data_AF-A0A7C5K710-F1
#
_entry.id   AF-A0A7C5K710-F1
#
_cell.length_a   1.000
_cell.length_b   1.000
_cell.length_c   1.000
_cell.angle_alpha   90.00
_cell.angle_beta   90.00
_cell.angle_gamma   90.00
#
_symmetry.space_group_name_H-M   'P 1'
#
loop_
_entity.id
_entity.type
_entity.pdbx_description
1 polymer ?
#
loop_
_entity_poly.entity_id
_entity_poly.type
_entity_poly.pdbx_seq_one_letter_code
_entity_poly.pdbx_strand_id
1 'polypeptide(L)'
;MIDHIRKIFCLTGLLAMAAPVPAADWSGPAPEQIAPVTVRWQDADRTTVLVEGENYRVAIQRQPTAIIALEVNGTNLLAAPIVPGFVDDKGVRYVPQRKGIPPWKTWQGQAYKPAQNCAARVNVWNAGPYYWDAHVLDIPLVPAAIADVEPAHELGTVEQWDFDKDAQGWGTQANHCPTITAADGHLTVDYAGEDPWFVSPVINKRGPFMVKLRLRSTQTGTAQLYYATKSADFGPTTFINFEIEKANVWQDINIPITINPTFRRFRIDPPGHNGRIEFDSIELKQLRVAVPDSNTVVRGEIVFHAFADRLNIEFRVDPEQTGVVPVKESWNWSALGRASVLLTNAPMCWVLRPDGNFDEELHPLPASSFTVRNGRYLGYNVASGLYEFEAITPGLSFNSAYDNPNRRIEMGVAIKSDGRSRRIFCKSISHVGMLPATVLADENGFMLPTPVLSCKNFAGEREEPDDTAYGDAFFPVELPANAEKRFQILHLFQNWGDHMLKQVSSIRFFNIYWHLSTGVSETTCFSIPAMKLNGVWVLIPDYRPYSGPFWPGQPQHDCQSWPGLLQYQTAAGEVRLAYDKTVFESIAPNLARFTMHFTSTDGAARAAATVMEIPQDDQMRTFLKIRYDFTKDVVIKGDARATFRWLNVNDKHLPQSLVYLDAAGQSVVTNQLQALGRPLGAEFPFVGTHGMPGTHGTKYFNSLVLIRSFQARLAGQEQQNAFFSSQYHKTGNYWLTTDSESLVLRAGDYLEAEVMLVPHAEGTEPLVVPERERRYYGTAGPTLTVTTGRARRTFPATIEADHEVVAGTVTGGNSCTPIIAGGFDHWAVPLLWVDGVWQNQQSHGGDGYQVNPDANGKYRFTFLVKQRQGHPCNFVVTRAQCTTGISRAVDRSGYLELVTAAERGEFTLKAPALFGPGVNQIGAINEFRGTAKSIRQVPLKVTPTGNATTVTVNAANEQEMDLVVAGAAELEFQSLTPDTAYQLVVDGVEQFLRTPANKRELKLSLGPGTHPVALAPAARR
;
A
#
# COMPACT_ATOMS: atom_id res chain seq x y z
N MET A 1 -65.14 35.65 22.22
CA MET A 1 -64.91 34.37 21.50
C MET A 1 -63.43 34.13 21.13
N ILE A 2 -62.52 35.09 21.38
CA ILE A 2 -61.06 34.93 21.19
C ILE A 2 -60.33 34.54 22.51
N ASP A 3 -60.96 34.71 23.68
CA ASP A 3 -60.36 34.35 24.98
C ASP A 3 -60.64 32.91 25.48
N HIS A 4 -61.41 32.12 24.73
CA HIS A 4 -61.70 30.72 25.10
C HIS A 4 -60.84 29.68 24.37
N ILE A 5 -60.05 30.09 23.38
CA ILE A 5 -59.16 29.19 22.61
C ILE A 5 -57.75 29.12 23.23
N ARG A 6 -57.37 30.05 24.12
CA ARG A 6 -56.05 30.06 24.79
C ARG A 6 -55.94 29.17 26.03
N LYS A 7 -57.03 28.55 26.50
CA LYS A 7 -57.04 27.75 27.76
C LYS A 7 -57.16 26.23 27.57
N ILE A 8 -57.17 25.71 26.34
CA ILE A 8 -57.26 24.25 26.07
C ILE A 8 -55.88 23.63 25.69
N PHE A 9 -54.81 24.42 25.58
CA PHE A 9 -53.45 23.92 25.25
C PHE A 9 -52.47 23.92 26.44
N CYS A 10 -52.94 23.75 27.68
CA CYS A 10 -52.08 23.83 28.88
C CYS A 10 -52.06 22.59 29.79
N LEU A 11 -52.61 21.44 29.39
CA LEU A 11 -52.37 20.19 30.11
C LEU A 11 -52.08 19.05 29.12
N THR A 12 -51.10 18.22 29.49
CA THR A 12 -50.50 17.10 28.74
C THR A 12 -49.64 17.48 27.54
N GLY A 13 -48.50 18.10 27.84
CA GLY A 13 -47.35 18.21 26.95
C GLY A 13 -46.06 18.04 27.75
N LEU A 14 -45.91 16.91 28.46
CA LEU A 14 -44.58 16.38 28.74
C LEU A 14 -43.99 16.00 27.37
N LEU A 15 -43.43 16.99 26.68
CA LEU A 15 -42.31 16.76 25.79
C LEU A 15 -41.26 16.14 26.70
N ALA A 16 -41.21 14.81 26.73
CA ALA A 16 -39.97 14.12 27.02
C ALA A 16 -38.95 14.79 26.11
N MET A 17 -38.10 15.64 26.70
CA MET A 17 -36.85 16.00 26.04
C MET A 17 -36.24 14.67 25.68
N ALA A 18 -36.23 14.36 24.39
CA ALA A 18 -35.53 13.18 23.89
C ALA A 18 -34.16 13.26 24.54
N ALA A 19 -33.84 12.27 25.39
CA ALA A 19 -32.50 12.12 25.90
C ALA A 19 -31.56 12.25 24.69
N PRO A 20 -30.43 12.97 24.81
CA PRO A 20 -29.48 13.06 23.71
C PRO A 20 -29.26 11.65 23.19
N VAL A 21 -29.58 11.43 21.91
CA VAL A 21 -29.33 10.16 21.24
C VAL A 21 -27.86 9.86 21.55
N PRO A 22 -27.53 8.75 22.22
CA PRO A 22 -26.13 8.41 22.46
C PRO A 22 -25.40 8.55 21.12
N ALA A 23 -24.24 9.20 21.12
CA ALA A 23 -23.44 9.33 19.91
C ALA A 23 -23.43 7.97 19.20
N ALA A 24 -23.84 7.95 17.93
CA ALA A 24 -24.01 6.69 17.21
C ALA A 24 -22.72 5.88 17.36
N ASP A 25 -22.84 4.60 17.71
CA ASP A 25 -21.67 3.78 18.00
C ASP A 25 -20.84 3.60 16.72
N TRP A 26 -19.65 4.20 16.71
CA TRP A 26 -18.65 4.09 15.64
C TRP A 26 -17.50 3.17 16.06
N SER A 27 -17.64 2.41 17.16
CA SER A 27 -16.64 1.47 17.63
C SER A 27 -16.56 0.24 16.71
N GLY A 28 -15.78 0.38 15.64
CA GLY A 28 -15.29 -0.77 14.88
C GLY A 28 -14.14 -1.47 15.61
N PRO A 29 -13.71 -2.65 15.14
CA PRO A 29 -12.47 -3.25 15.61
C PRO A 29 -11.29 -2.32 15.34
N ALA A 30 -10.24 -2.42 16.16
CA ALA A 30 -8.98 -1.77 15.87
C ALA A 30 -8.46 -2.23 14.49
N PRO A 31 -7.78 -1.36 13.71
CA PRO A 31 -7.26 -1.71 12.38
C PRO A 31 -6.51 -3.05 12.34
N GLU A 32 -5.69 -3.31 13.36
CA GLU A 32 -4.86 -4.50 13.48
C GLU A 32 -5.63 -5.78 13.86
N GLN A 33 -6.89 -5.64 14.30
CA GLN A 33 -7.79 -6.74 14.64
C GLN A 33 -8.75 -7.10 13.49
N ILE A 34 -8.74 -6.33 12.39
CA ILE A 34 -9.55 -6.65 11.22
C ILE A 34 -9.01 -7.94 10.60
N ALA A 35 -9.88 -8.93 10.42
CA ALA A 35 -9.53 -10.18 9.76
C ALA A 35 -9.05 -9.88 8.32
N PRO A 36 -7.85 -10.32 7.94
CA PRO A 36 -7.26 -9.97 6.65
C PRO A 36 -7.96 -10.72 5.52
N VAL A 37 -8.18 -10.00 4.42
CA VAL A 37 -8.42 -10.60 3.10
C VAL A 37 -7.09 -10.63 2.35
N THR A 38 -6.79 -11.74 1.68
CA THR A 38 -5.53 -11.87 0.93
C THR A 38 -5.74 -12.49 -0.43
N VAL A 39 -4.94 -11.99 -1.39
CA VAL A 39 -4.78 -12.59 -2.71
C VAL A 39 -3.32 -12.82 -2.95
N ARG A 40 -2.92 -14.09 -3.14
CA ARG A 40 -1.51 -14.47 -3.19
C ARG A 40 -1.27 -15.68 -4.08
N TRP A 41 -0.03 -15.83 -4.53
CA TRP A 41 0.40 -17.02 -5.26
C TRP A 41 0.59 -18.20 -4.30
N GLN A 42 0.05 -19.36 -4.64
CA GLN A 42 0.27 -20.59 -3.88
C GLN A 42 1.68 -21.17 -4.16
N ASP A 43 2.10 -21.08 -5.41
CA ASP A 43 3.33 -21.70 -5.92
C ASP A 43 4.28 -20.66 -6.51
N ALA A 44 5.57 -20.99 -6.53
CA ALA A 44 6.63 -20.11 -7.03
C ALA A 44 6.50 -19.80 -8.53
N ASP A 45 5.96 -20.75 -9.30
CA ASP A 45 5.76 -20.67 -10.75
C ASP A 45 4.53 -19.83 -11.14
N ARG A 46 3.79 -19.33 -10.14
CA ARG A 46 2.61 -18.47 -10.30
C ARG A 46 1.53 -19.14 -11.15
N THR A 47 1.34 -20.45 -10.99
CA THR A 47 0.32 -21.24 -11.72
C THR A 47 -1.04 -21.20 -11.03
N THR A 48 -1.05 -21.10 -9.71
CA THR A 48 -2.24 -21.09 -8.85
C THR A 48 -2.27 -19.85 -7.97
N VAL A 49 -3.40 -19.13 -8.00
CA VAL A 49 -3.68 -18.01 -7.10
C VAL A 49 -4.66 -18.45 -6.02
N LEU A 50 -4.46 -17.93 -4.80
CA LEU A 50 -5.36 -18.09 -3.66
C LEU A 50 -6.06 -16.77 -3.38
N VAL A 51 -7.37 -16.83 -3.15
CA VAL A 51 -8.19 -15.75 -2.58
C VAL A 51 -8.71 -16.24 -1.23
N GLU A 52 -8.37 -15.57 -0.15
CA GLU A 52 -8.61 -16.04 1.22
C GLU A 52 -9.26 -14.94 2.07
N GLY A 53 -10.28 -15.33 2.84
CA GLY A 53 -10.86 -14.53 3.92
C GLY A 53 -10.75 -15.28 5.25
N GLU A 54 -11.50 -14.85 6.26
CA GLU A 54 -11.46 -15.42 7.61
C GLU A 54 -11.85 -16.91 7.61
N ASN A 55 -12.90 -17.25 6.86
CA ASN A 55 -13.54 -18.57 6.91
C ASN A 55 -13.62 -19.26 5.55
N TYR A 56 -13.02 -18.69 4.51
CA TYR A 56 -13.02 -19.27 3.16
C TYR A 56 -11.68 -19.15 2.46
N ARG A 57 -11.44 -20.04 1.51
CA ARG A 57 -10.26 -20.05 0.64
C ARG A 57 -10.61 -20.61 -0.73
N VAL A 58 -10.24 -19.89 -1.78
CA VAL A 58 -10.45 -20.28 -3.17
C VAL A 58 -9.11 -20.45 -3.84
N ALA A 59 -8.87 -21.60 -4.47
CA ALA A 59 -7.69 -21.84 -5.29
C ALA A 59 -8.08 -21.84 -6.77
N ILE A 60 -7.41 -21.01 -7.56
CA ILE A 60 -7.67 -20.84 -8.99
C ILE A 60 -6.43 -21.21 -9.79
N GLN A 61 -6.54 -22.24 -10.61
CA GLN A 61 -5.55 -22.60 -11.61
C GLN A 61 -5.71 -21.68 -12.82
N ARG A 62 -4.60 -21.20 -13.39
CA ARG A 62 -4.63 -20.26 -14.54
C ARG A 62 -4.74 -20.93 -15.90
N GLN A 63 -4.24 -22.17 -16.04
CA GLN A 63 -4.17 -22.88 -17.31
C GLN A 63 -4.40 -24.40 -17.15
N PRO A 64 -5.48 -24.95 -17.76
CA PRO A 64 -6.67 -24.20 -18.17
C PRO A 64 -7.27 -23.49 -16.94
N THR A 65 -7.95 -22.37 -17.15
CA THR A 65 -8.52 -21.63 -16.03
C THR A 65 -9.59 -22.46 -15.33
N ALA A 66 -9.48 -22.66 -14.02
CA ALA A 66 -10.47 -23.38 -13.22
C ALA A 66 -10.36 -23.04 -11.74
N ILE A 67 -11.49 -23.01 -11.03
CA ILE A 67 -11.51 -23.03 -9.57
C ILE A 67 -11.33 -24.49 -9.14
N ILE A 68 -10.16 -24.79 -8.57
CA ILE A 68 -9.75 -26.17 -8.24
C ILE A 68 -10.02 -26.55 -6.79
N ALA A 69 -10.17 -25.56 -5.90
CA ALA A 69 -10.61 -25.77 -4.52
C ALA A 69 -11.45 -24.58 -4.05
N LEU A 70 -12.49 -24.88 -3.27
CA LEU A 70 -13.30 -23.91 -2.55
C LEU A 70 -13.48 -24.43 -1.13
N GLU A 71 -12.61 -23.99 -0.23
CA GLU A 71 -12.62 -24.38 1.16
C GLU A 71 -13.47 -23.38 1.97
N VAL A 72 -14.37 -23.89 2.79
CA VAL A 72 -15.15 -23.12 3.78
C VAL A 72 -15.02 -23.82 5.12
N ASN A 73 -14.58 -23.09 6.15
CA ASN A 73 -14.30 -23.63 7.49
C ASN A 73 -13.40 -24.89 7.43
N GLY A 74 -12.39 -24.86 6.56
CA GLY A 74 -11.44 -25.96 6.34
C GLY A 74 -11.97 -27.16 5.53
N THR A 75 -13.21 -27.11 5.05
CA THR A 75 -13.80 -28.18 4.23
C THR A 75 -13.87 -27.75 2.76
N ASN A 76 -13.23 -28.49 1.86
CA ASN A 76 -13.37 -28.25 0.41
C ASN A 76 -14.77 -28.69 -0.06
N LEU A 77 -15.53 -27.75 -0.59
CA LEU A 77 -16.90 -27.95 -1.07
C LEU A 77 -16.94 -28.48 -2.52
N LEU A 78 -15.81 -28.51 -3.22
CA LEU A 78 -15.75 -28.99 -4.60
C LEU A 78 -15.42 -30.48 -4.66
N ALA A 79 -16.32 -31.27 -5.26
CA ALA A 79 -16.02 -32.64 -5.65
C ALA A 79 -15.21 -32.72 -6.95
N ALA A 80 -15.22 -31.66 -7.77
CA ALA A 80 -14.46 -31.51 -9.00
C ALA A 80 -14.21 -30.02 -9.30
N PRO A 81 -13.16 -29.68 -10.09
CA PRO A 81 -12.90 -28.30 -10.46
C PRO A 81 -14.07 -27.64 -11.20
N ILE A 82 -14.33 -26.37 -10.91
CA ILE A 82 -15.30 -25.56 -11.64
C ILE A 82 -14.59 -24.86 -12.79
N VAL A 83 -14.98 -25.23 -14.01
CA VAL A 83 -14.42 -24.68 -15.24
C VAL A 83 -15.32 -23.55 -15.73
N PRO A 84 -14.81 -22.31 -15.87
CA PRO A 84 -15.60 -21.18 -16.30
C PRO A 84 -16.03 -21.32 -17.76
N GLY A 85 -17.31 -21.11 -18.05
CA GLY A 85 -17.82 -21.15 -19.42
C GLY A 85 -19.29 -20.75 -19.53
N PHE A 86 -19.78 -20.57 -20.75
CA PHE A 86 -21.17 -20.20 -21.00
C PHE A 86 -21.74 -20.98 -22.20
N VAL A 87 -23.04 -20.83 -22.43
CA VAL A 87 -23.76 -21.31 -23.59
C VAL A 87 -24.32 -20.10 -24.32
N ASP A 88 -24.11 -20.03 -25.62
CA ASP A 88 -24.62 -18.96 -26.47
C ASP A 88 -26.11 -19.15 -26.83
N ASP A 89 -26.69 -18.16 -27.48
CA ASP A 89 -28.08 -18.18 -27.98
C ASP A 89 -28.38 -19.30 -28.99
N LYS A 90 -27.35 -19.97 -29.50
CA LYS A 90 -27.43 -21.13 -30.42
C LYS A 90 -27.23 -22.46 -29.71
N GLY A 91 -27.04 -22.47 -28.39
CA GLY A 91 -26.81 -23.68 -27.62
C GLY A 91 -25.37 -24.21 -27.66
N VAL A 92 -24.42 -23.46 -28.22
CA VAL A 92 -23.00 -23.84 -28.27
C VAL A 92 -22.36 -23.54 -26.92
N ARG A 93 -21.69 -24.54 -26.35
CA ARG A 93 -20.96 -24.41 -25.09
C ARG A 93 -19.54 -23.90 -25.32
N TYR A 94 -19.19 -22.82 -24.64
CA TYR A 94 -17.86 -22.22 -24.61
C TYR A 94 -17.13 -22.57 -23.30
N VAL A 95 -15.86 -22.97 -23.40
CA VAL A 95 -14.99 -23.37 -22.28
C VAL A 95 -13.57 -22.81 -22.44
N PRO A 96 -12.72 -22.80 -21.40
CA PRO A 96 -11.39 -22.24 -21.48
C PRO A 96 -10.51 -23.07 -22.41
N GLN A 97 -9.80 -22.39 -23.30
CA GLN A 97 -8.84 -22.98 -24.21
C GLN A 97 -7.66 -23.53 -23.42
N ARG A 98 -7.22 -24.75 -23.76
CA ARG A 98 -6.15 -25.43 -23.02
C ARG A 98 -4.75 -25.17 -23.58
N LYS A 99 -4.67 -24.79 -24.86
CA LYS A 99 -3.43 -24.60 -25.62
C LYS A 99 -3.52 -23.40 -26.55
N GLY A 100 -2.35 -22.88 -26.98
CA GLY A 100 -2.27 -21.80 -27.97
C GLY A 100 -2.14 -20.41 -27.37
N ILE A 101 -2.19 -19.40 -28.25
CA ILE A 101 -2.10 -17.98 -27.90
C ILE A 101 -3.37 -17.28 -28.41
N PRO A 102 -4.16 -16.63 -27.53
CA PRO A 102 -5.33 -15.88 -27.96
C PRO A 102 -4.96 -14.74 -28.93
N PRO A 103 -5.80 -14.40 -29.92
CA PRO A 103 -5.45 -13.43 -30.97
C PRO A 103 -5.53 -11.97 -30.51
N TRP A 104 -5.86 -11.70 -29.25
CA TRP A 104 -6.13 -10.35 -28.77
C TRP A 104 -4.87 -9.48 -28.77
N LYS A 105 -4.94 -8.40 -29.54
CA LYS A 105 -3.94 -7.32 -29.58
C LYS A 105 -4.47 -6.03 -28.95
N THR A 106 -5.76 -6.01 -28.61
CA THR A 106 -6.44 -4.87 -28.02
C THR A 106 -7.37 -5.26 -26.88
N TRP A 107 -7.63 -4.32 -25.98
CA TRP A 107 -8.65 -4.37 -24.94
C TRP A 107 -9.48 -3.08 -25.04
N GLN A 108 -10.80 -3.18 -25.24
CA GLN A 108 -11.69 -2.01 -25.40
C GLN A 108 -11.13 -0.92 -26.36
N GLY A 109 -10.54 -1.35 -27.47
CA GLY A 109 -9.92 -0.46 -28.48
C GLY A 109 -8.49 0.02 -28.19
N GLN A 110 -7.93 -0.23 -27.00
CA GLN A 110 -6.54 0.14 -26.67
C GLN A 110 -5.55 -0.97 -27.02
N ALA A 111 -4.37 -0.60 -27.55
CA ALA A 111 -3.30 -1.55 -27.85
C ALA A 111 -2.72 -2.16 -26.56
N TYR A 112 -2.53 -3.46 -26.56
CA TYR A 112 -2.19 -4.22 -25.35
C TYR A 112 -0.99 -5.16 -25.57
N LYS A 113 -0.28 -5.52 -24.49
CA LYS A 113 0.82 -6.48 -24.55
C LYS A 113 0.27 -7.88 -24.86
N PRO A 114 0.63 -8.50 -26.00
CA PRO A 114 0.04 -9.77 -26.42
C PRO A 114 0.31 -10.88 -25.41
N ALA A 115 -0.68 -11.76 -25.23
CA ALA A 115 -0.55 -12.95 -24.42
C ALA A 115 0.57 -13.86 -24.97
N GLN A 116 1.26 -14.56 -24.09
CA GLN A 116 2.33 -15.51 -24.46
C GLN A 116 1.82 -16.95 -24.55
N ASN A 117 0.67 -17.23 -23.93
CA ASN A 117 -0.03 -18.51 -23.91
C ASN A 117 -1.51 -18.26 -23.51
N CYS A 118 -2.28 -19.33 -23.29
CA CYS A 118 -3.67 -19.28 -22.86
C CYS A 118 -3.86 -19.25 -21.34
N ALA A 119 -2.81 -18.99 -20.55
CA ALA A 119 -2.94 -18.83 -19.11
C ALA A 119 -3.62 -17.48 -18.80
N ALA A 120 -4.67 -17.51 -17.98
CA ALA A 120 -5.31 -16.29 -17.51
C ALA A 120 -4.32 -15.38 -16.78
N ARG A 121 -4.56 -14.07 -16.80
CA ARG A 121 -3.83 -13.09 -15.99
C ARG A 121 -4.55 -12.87 -14.67
N VAL A 122 -3.78 -12.59 -13.62
CA VAL A 122 -4.31 -12.24 -12.30
C VAL A 122 -3.88 -10.82 -11.97
N ASN A 123 -4.86 -9.93 -11.77
CA ASN A 123 -4.64 -8.56 -11.33
C ASN A 123 -5.49 -8.28 -10.09
N VAL A 124 -5.06 -7.34 -9.26
CA VAL A 124 -5.88 -6.86 -8.14
C VAL A 124 -6.02 -5.36 -8.30
N TRP A 125 -7.24 -4.90 -8.51
CA TRP A 125 -7.50 -3.49 -8.80
C TRP A 125 -7.66 -2.68 -7.53
N ASN A 126 -8.28 -3.28 -6.50
CA ASN A 126 -8.47 -2.65 -5.21
C ASN A 126 -8.04 -3.65 -4.13
N ALA A 127 -7.30 -3.17 -3.13
CA ALA A 127 -6.85 -3.99 -2.02
C ALA A 127 -6.81 -3.15 -0.73
N GLY A 128 -7.18 -3.74 0.40
CA GLY A 128 -7.00 -3.12 1.71
C GLY A 128 -7.58 -3.96 2.84
N PRO A 129 -7.86 -3.38 4.02
CA PRO A 129 -8.22 -4.18 5.20
C PRO A 129 -9.60 -4.86 5.11
N TYR A 130 -10.54 -4.29 4.34
CA TYR A 130 -11.93 -4.74 4.33
C TYR A 130 -12.34 -5.50 3.07
N TYR A 131 -11.74 -5.15 1.94
CA TYR A 131 -12.24 -5.48 0.62
C TYR A 131 -11.10 -5.56 -0.39
N TRP A 132 -11.11 -6.62 -1.19
CA TRP A 132 -10.22 -6.80 -2.32
C TRP A 132 -11.03 -7.11 -3.58
N ASP A 133 -10.54 -6.61 -4.71
CA ASP A 133 -11.13 -6.79 -6.03
C ASP A 133 -10.10 -7.48 -6.93
N ALA A 134 -10.18 -8.81 -7.03
CA ALA A 134 -9.20 -9.63 -7.72
C ALA A 134 -9.75 -10.22 -9.02
N HIS A 135 -9.06 -9.93 -10.11
CA HIS A 135 -9.47 -10.21 -11.46
C HIS A 135 -8.64 -11.34 -12.05
N VAL A 136 -9.30 -12.42 -12.46
CA VAL A 136 -8.75 -13.47 -13.32
C VAL A 136 -9.25 -13.21 -14.73
N LEU A 137 -8.45 -12.50 -15.50
CA LEU A 137 -8.82 -11.91 -16.79
C LEU A 137 -8.09 -12.59 -17.96
N ASP A 138 -8.48 -12.20 -19.18
CA ASP A 138 -7.98 -12.78 -20.43
C ASP A 138 -8.20 -14.31 -20.49
N ILE A 139 -9.34 -14.81 -20.00
CA ILE A 139 -9.70 -16.23 -20.11
C ILE A 139 -10.15 -16.49 -21.55
N PRO A 140 -9.41 -17.26 -22.38
CA PRO A 140 -9.82 -17.53 -23.76
C PRO A 140 -10.91 -18.60 -23.78
N LEU A 141 -12.14 -18.21 -24.07
CA LEU A 141 -13.28 -19.12 -24.17
C LEU A 141 -13.52 -19.49 -25.63
N VAL A 142 -13.55 -20.79 -25.93
CA VAL A 142 -13.77 -21.33 -27.27
C VAL A 142 -14.86 -22.39 -27.24
N PRO A 143 -15.53 -22.69 -28.38
CA PRO A 143 -16.46 -23.81 -28.46
C PRO A 143 -15.80 -25.10 -27.94
N ALA A 144 -16.50 -25.86 -27.10
CA ALA A 144 -15.96 -27.06 -26.45
C ALA A 144 -15.40 -28.09 -27.45
N ALA A 145 -15.93 -28.13 -28.68
CA ALA A 145 -15.45 -28.99 -29.76
C ALA A 145 -14.01 -28.70 -30.22
N ILE A 146 -13.47 -27.49 -29.94
CA ILE A 146 -12.14 -27.07 -30.38
C ILE A 146 -11.20 -26.67 -29.23
N ALA A 147 -11.60 -26.86 -27.96
CA ALA A 147 -10.83 -26.42 -26.79
C ALA A 147 -9.45 -27.08 -26.63
N ASP A 148 -9.31 -28.28 -27.18
CA ASP A 148 -8.08 -29.11 -27.14
C ASP A 148 -7.30 -29.10 -28.46
N VAL A 149 -7.81 -28.44 -29.51
CA VAL A 149 -7.18 -28.40 -30.83
C VAL A 149 -6.04 -27.39 -30.82
N GLU A 150 -4.82 -27.83 -31.15
CA GLU A 150 -3.73 -26.88 -31.42
C GLU A 150 -4.07 -26.07 -32.67
N PRO A 151 -3.92 -24.73 -32.63
CA PRO A 151 -4.18 -23.93 -33.81
C PRO A 151 -3.27 -24.43 -34.94
N ALA A 152 -3.86 -24.76 -36.09
CA ALA A 152 -3.08 -25.22 -37.24
C ALA A 152 -1.99 -24.19 -37.57
N HIS A 153 -0.80 -24.62 -37.96
CA HIS A 153 0.25 -23.69 -38.35
C HIS A 153 0.19 -23.45 -39.87
N GLU A 154 -0.01 -22.21 -40.28
CA GLU A 154 0.29 -21.82 -41.65
C GLU A 154 1.80 -21.70 -41.83
N LEU A 155 2.33 -22.35 -42.86
CA LEU A 155 3.75 -22.37 -43.17
C LEU A 155 4.01 -21.54 -44.43
N GLY A 156 4.60 -20.36 -44.27
CA GLY A 156 5.17 -19.60 -45.39
C GLY A 156 6.66 -19.90 -45.51
N THR A 157 7.16 -20.24 -46.70
CA THR A 157 8.61 -20.42 -46.91
C THR A 157 9.34 -19.10 -46.69
N VAL A 158 10.34 -19.10 -45.82
CA VAL A 158 11.15 -17.93 -45.45
C VAL A 158 12.50 -17.99 -46.15
N GLU A 159 13.14 -19.15 -46.10
CA GLU A 159 14.36 -19.49 -46.83
C GLU A 159 14.24 -20.95 -47.28
N GLN A 160 14.85 -21.27 -48.42
CA GLN A 160 14.89 -22.63 -48.96
C GLN A 160 16.26 -22.86 -49.59
N TRP A 161 16.81 -24.04 -49.34
CA TRP A 161 18.03 -24.55 -49.95
C TRP A 161 17.72 -25.88 -50.60
N ASP A 162 17.95 -25.97 -51.91
CA ASP A 162 17.66 -27.11 -52.78
C ASP A 162 18.92 -27.77 -53.35
N PHE A 163 20.08 -27.11 -53.22
CA PHE A 163 21.40 -27.63 -53.60
C PHE A 163 21.56 -28.08 -55.08
N ASP A 164 20.66 -27.65 -55.96
CA ASP A 164 20.67 -27.97 -57.40
C ASP A 164 21.90 -27.43 -58.15
N LYS A 165 22.52 -26.36 -57.63
CA LYS A 165 23.60 -25.62 -58.30
C LYS A 165 24.91 -25.63 -57.53
N ASP A 166 24.84 -25.41 -56.22
CA ASP A 166 25.98 -25.32 -55.31
C ASP A 166 25.54 -25.56 -53.86
N ALA A 167 26.46 -25.45 -52.90
CA ALA A 167 26.17 -25.65 -51.47
C ALA A 167 25.38 -24.49 -50.83
N GLN A 168 25.07 -23.43 -51.58
CA GLN A 168 24.26 -22.28 -51.17
C GLN A 168 24.70 -21.64 -49.84
N GLY A 169 26.02 -21.66 -49.57
CA GLY A 169 26.65 -21.09 -48.38
C GLY A 169 26.75 -22.01 -47.17
N TRP A 170 26.24 -23.25 -47.26
CA TRP A 170 26.45 -24.27 -46.24
C TRP A 170 27.90 -24.73 -46.20
N GLY A 171 28.41 -25.00 -44.99
CA GLY A 171 29.76 -25.52 -44.79
C GLY A 171 30.88 -24.48 -44.70
N THR A 172 30.56 -23.18 -44.71
CA THR A 172 31.55 -22.10 -44.47
C THR A 172 32.15 -22.12 -43.07
N GLN A 173 31.47 -22.78 -42.12
CA GLN A 173 31.98 -23.13 -40.80
C GLN A 173 31.58 -24.58 -40.52
N ALA A 174 32.55 -25.41 -40.18
CA ALA A 174 32.34 -26.81 -39.86
C ALA A 174 33.46 -27.34 -38.96
N ASN A 175 33.16 -28.40 -38.21
CA ASN A 175 34.11 -29.18 -37.42
C ASN A 175 33.97 -30.66 -37.78
N HIS A 176 35.09 -31.35 -37.98
CA HIS A 176 35.13 -32.78 -38.32
C HIS A 176 34.21 -33.21 -39.49
N CYS A 177 33.90 -32.27 -40.39
CA CYS A 177 33.19 -32.51 -41.65
C CYS A 177 34.13 -32.20 -42.82
N PRO A 178 35.07 -33.10 -43.16
CA PRO A 178 36.15 -32.83 -44.13
C PRO A 178 35.66 -32.57 -45.55
N THR A 179 34.41 -32.92 -45.89
CA THR A 179 33.84 -32.66 -47.20
C THR A 179 32.40 -32.22 -47.07
N ILE A 180 32.11 -31.01 -47.56
CA ILE A 180 30.77 -30.45 -47.69
C ILE A 180 30.65 -29.93 -49.12
N THR A 181 29.91 -30.66 -49.94
CA THR A 181 29.83 -30.41 -51.38
C THR A 181 28.41 -30.61 -51.85
N ALA A 182 27.91 -29.70 -52.69
CA ALA A 182 26.70 -29.94 -53.45
C ALA A 182 27.05 -30.65 -54.76
N ALA A 183 26.44 -31.81 -55.00
CA ALA A 183 26.56 -32.59 -56.22
C ALA A 183 25.25 -33.37 -56.44
N ASP A 184 24.88 -33.61 -57.68
CA ASP A 184 23.69 -34.38 -58.07
C ASP A 184 22.36 -33.87 -57.44
N GLY A 185 22.25 -32.56 -57.17
CA GLY A 185 21.07 -31.96 -56.55
C GLY A 185 20.97 -32.14 -55.04
N HIS A 186 22.06 -32.54 -54.37
CA HIS A 186 22.08 -32.76 -52.92
C HIS A 186 23.32 -32.15 -52.27
N LEU A 187 23.16 -31.64 -51.04
CA LEU A 187 24.30 -31.30 -50.18
C LEU A 187 24.81 -32.58 -49.52
N THR A 188 25.99 -33.04 -49.90
CA THR A 188 26.69 -34.17 -49.27
C THR A 188 27.68 -33.67 -48.23
N VAL A 189 27.57 -34.23 -47.02
CA VAL A 189 28.48 -33.97 -45.89
C VAL A 189 29.09 -35.29 -45.42
N ASP A 190 30.39 -35.46 -45.65
CA ASP A 190 31.18 -36.51 -45.01
C ASP A 190 31.70 -35.99 -43.67
N TYR A 191 31.59 -36.81 -42.63
CA TYR A 191 32.02 -36.47 -41.28
C TYR A 191 32.79 -37.61 -40.60
N ALA A 192 33.82 -37.24 -39.84
CA ALA A 192 34.68 -38.17 -39.10
C ALA A 192 35.41 -37.44 -37.97
N GLY A 193 35.22 -37.87 -36.73
CA GLY A 193 35.83 -37.30 -35.52
C GLY A 193 34.84 -37.14 -34.37
N GLU A 194 35.31 -36.62 -33.24
CA GLU A 194 34.46 -36.30 -32.08
C GLU A 194 33.78 -34.94 -32.27
N ASP A 195 32.45 -34.85 -32.11
CA ASP A 195 31.66 -33.61 -32.31
C ASP A 195 31.67 -33.07 -33.77
N PRO A 196 31.23 -33.87 -34.77
CA PRO A 196 31.05 -33.35 -36.13
C PRO A 196 29.88 -32.38 -36.20
N TRP A 197 30.08 -31.21 -36.83
CA TRP A 197 29.01 -30.26 -37.08
C TRP A 197 29.31 -29.33 -38.25
N PHE A 198 28.27 -28.72 -38.83
CA PHE A 198 28.38 -27.71 -39.87
C PHE A 198 27.25 -26.67 -39.78
N VAL A 199 27.50 -25.46 -40.29
CA VAL A 199 26.64 -24.29 -40.06
C VAL A 199 25.96 -23.82 -41.34
N SER A 200 24.74 -23.33 -41.18
CA SER A 200 23.95 -22.70 -42.23
C SER A 200 24.53 -21.35 -42.68
N PRO A 201 24.09 -20.83 -43.84
CA PRO A 201 24.23 -19.41 -44.18
C PRO A 201 23.59 -18.48 -43.13
N VAL A 202 23.88 -17.18 -43.23
CA VAL A 202 23.22 -16.15 -42.42
C VAL A 202 21.76 -16.00 -42.83
N ILE A 203 20.85 -16.08 -41.86
CA ILE A 203 19.40 -16.01 -42.07
C ILE A 203 18.86 -14.64 -41.63
N ASN A 204 19.16 -14.19 -40.41
CA ASN A 204 18.71 -12.89 -39.84
C ASN A 204 17.19 -12.62 -39.97
N LYS A 205 16.35 -13.62 -39.67
CA LYS A 205 14.87 -13.51 -39.71
C LYS A 205 14.26 -13.67 -38.33
N ARG A 206 13.06 -13.14 -38.12
CA ARG A 206 12.37 -13.21 -36.82
C ARG A 206 11.42 -14.41 -36.77
N GLY A 207 11.59 -15.26 -35.74
CA GLY A 207 10.76 -16.47 -35.55
C GLY A 207 9.31 -16.19 -35.13
N PRO A 208 8.50 -17.21 -34.85
CA PRO A 208 8.85 -18.64 -34.79
C PRO A 208 8.96 -19.31 -36.18
N PHE A 209 9.71 -20.41 -36.25
CA PHE A 209 10.01 -21.13 -37.51
C PHE A 209 9.85 -22.65 -37.40
N MET A 210 9.70 -23.32 -38.53
CA MET A 210 9.83 -24.77 -38.72
C MET A 210 10.99 -25.02 -39.68
N VAL A 211 11.96 -25.84 -39.27
CA VAL A 211 13.01 -26.32 -40.18
C VAL A 211 12.55 -27.65 -40.76
N LYS A 212 12.36 -27.73 -42.07
CA LYS A 212 12.11 -28.99 -42.77
C LYS A 212 13.40 -29.47 -43.43
N LEU A 213 13.73 -30.73 -43.23
CA LEU A 213 14.88 -31.38 -43.82
C LEU A 213 14.39 -32.57 -44.63
N ARG A 214 14.73 -32.64 -45.92
CA ARG A 214 14.66 -33.88 -46.69
C ARG A 214 16.09 -34.42 -46.74
N LEU A 215 16.36 -35.46 -45.95
CA LEU A 215 17.73 -35.97 -45.75
C LEU A 215 17.82 -37.49 -45.85
N ARG A 216 19.02 -38.00 -46.09
CA ARG A 216 19.41 -39.40 -45.85
C ARG A 216 20.78 -39.45 -45.19
N SER A 217 21.04 -40.44 -44.35
CA SER A 217 22.36 -40.61 -43.73
C SER A 217 22.79 -42.07 -43.76
N THR A 218 24.09 -42.35 -43.82
CA THR A 218 24.62 -43.72 -43.69
C THR A 218 24.48 -44.27 -42.28
N GLN A 219 24.21 -43.41 -41.29
CA GLN A 219 24.02 -43.75 -39.88
C GLN A 219 22.56 -43.54 -39.46
N THR A 220 22.14 -44.27 -38.42
CA THR A 220 20.87 -44.05 -37.70
C THR A 220 21.14 -43.46 -36.32
N GLY A 221 20.11 -42.85 -35.72
CA GLY A 221 20.13 -42.35 -34.34
C GLY A 221 19.98 -40.84 -34.25
N THR A 222 20.26 -40.31 -33.05
CA THR A 222 20.02 -38.91 -32.72
C THR A 222 21.00 -37.97 -33.43
N ALA A 223 20.45 -37.02 -34.18
CA ALA A 223 21.13 -35.84 -34.68
C ALA A 223 20.63 -34.59 -33.93
N GLN A 224 21.38 -33.50 -34.01
CA GLN A 224 21.01 -32.26 -33.32
C GLN A 224 20.95 -31.08 -34.27
N LEU A 225 19.99 -30.19 -34.03
CA LEU A 225 19.91 -28.87 -34.65
C LEU A 225 20.10 -27.82 -33.56
N TYR A 226 21.24 -27.14 -33.58
CA TYR A 226 21.51 -25.96 -32.78
C TYR A 226 21.09 -24.70 -33.53
N TYR A 227 20.69 -23.66 -32.81
CA TYR A 227 20.33 -22.37 -33.40
C TYR A 227 20.95 -21.19 -32.65
N ALA A 228 21.36 -20.17 -33.39
CA ALA A 228 21.89 -18.92 -32.84
C ALA A 228 20.88 -17.78 -33.03
N THR A 229 20.80 -16.89 -32.05
CA THR A 229 19.91 -15.72 -32.02
C THR A 229 20.71 -14.43 -31.82
N LYS A 230 20.05 -13.26 -31.82
CA LYS A 230 20.72 -11.99 -31.50
C LYS A 230 21.32 -11.96 -30.08
N SER A 231 20.73 -12.67 -29.12
CA SER A 231 21.07 -12.61 -27.69
C SER A 231 21.81 -13.84 -27.15
N ALA A 232 21.89 -14.92 -27.93
CA ALA A 232 22.54 -16.17 -27.54
C ALA A 232 23.14 -16.86 -28.76
N ASP A 233 24.35 -17.40 -28.62
CA ASP A 233 25.02 -18.22 -29.64
C ASP A 233 24.60 -19.70 -29.52
N PHE A 234 25.25 -20.59 -30.28
CA PHE A 234 25.09 -22.04 -30.10
C PHE A 234 25.49 -22.46 -28.69
N GLY A 235 24.60 -23.12 -27.96
CA GLY A 235 24.85 -23.51 -26.56
C GLY A 235 23.85 -24.53 -26.02
N PRO A 236 24.01 -24.94 -24.76
CA PRO A 236 23.25 -26.04 -24.15
C PRO A 236 21.75 -25.74 -23.96
N THR A 237 21.30 -24.52 -24.26
CA THR A 237 19.90 -24.10 -24.19
C THR A 237 19.29 -23.79 -25.55
N THR A 238 20.05 -23.97 -26.65
CA THR A 238 19.65 -23.59 -28.01
C THR A 238 19.81 -24.73 -29.01
N PHE A 239 19.30 -25.92 -28.66
CA PHE A 239 19.33 -27.09 -29.55
C PHE A 239 18.04 -27.91 -29.48
N ILE A 240 17.80 -28.68 -30.55
CA ILE A 240 16.69 -29.62 -30.67
C ILE A 240 17.24 -30.93 -31.21
N ASN A 241 16.95 -32.03 -30.53
CA ASN A 241 17.27 -33.38 -31.03
C ASN A 241 16.23 -33.81 -32.07
N PHE A 242 16.68 -34.51 -33.11
CA PHE A 242 15.82 -35.20 -34.05
C PHE A 242 16.42 -36.56 -34.41
N GLU A 243 15.57 -37.52 -34.74
CA GLU A 243 15.99 -38.90 -34.99
C GLU A 243 16.09 -39.18 -36.49
N ILE A 244 17.17 -39.86 -36.89
CA ILE A 244 17.31 -40.47 -38.21
C ILE A 244 16.98 -41.96 -38.08
N GLU A 245 15.77 -42.33 -38.49
CA GLU A 245 15.22 -43.67 -38.20
C GLU A 245 15.81 -44.76 -39.08
N LYS A 246 16.19 -44.42 -40.32
CA LYS A 246 16.63 -45.39 -41.34
C LYS A 246 17.89 -44.92 -42.03
N ALA A 247 18.92 -45.77 -42.03
CA ALA A 247 20.15 -45.54 -42.78
C ALA A 247 19.89 -45.68 -44.30
N ASN A 248 20.54 -44.83 -45.09
CA ASN A 248 20.52 -44.79 -46.55
C ASN A 248 19.13 -44.61 -47.19
N VAL A 249 18.17 -44.06 -46.45
CA VAL A 249 16.81 -43.78 -46.95
C VAL A 249 16.49 -42.30 -46.81
N TRP A 250 15.96 -41.71 -47.89
CA TRP A 250 15.43 -40.34 -47.87
C TRP A 250 14.22 -40.23 -46.95
N GLN A 251 14.26 -39.29 -46.01
CA GLN A 251 13.20 -39.04 -45.04
C GLN A 251 12.98 -37.54 -44.83
N ASP A 252 11.73 -37.18 -44.53
CA ASP A 252 11.32 -35.82 -44.19
C ASP A 252 11.31 -35.64 -42.68
N ILE A 253 12.04 -34.66 -42.19
CA ILE A 253 12.13 -34.31 -40.77
C ILE A 253 11.64 -32.87 -40.59
N ASN A 254 10.71 -32.67 -39.67
CA ASN A 254 10.16 -31.35 -39.34
C ASN A 254 10.55 -30.98 -37.91
N ILE A 255 11.31 -29.90 -37.74
CA ILE A 255 11.88 -29.47 -36.46
C ILE A 255 11.29 -28.09 -36.09
N PRO A 256 10.34 -28.03 -35.14
CA PRO A 256 9.71 -26.76 -34.75
C PRO A 256 10.62 -25.95 -33.83
N ILE A 257 10.84 -24.68 -34.15
CA ILE A 257 11.52 -23.70 -33.30
C ILE A 257 10.53 -22.60 -32.90
N THR A 258 9.93 -22.75 -31.72
CA THR A 258 8.73 -22.02 -31.26
C THR A 258 9.00 -20.65 -30.63
N ILE A 259 10.26 -20.24 -30.51
CA ILE A 259 10.66 -18.96 -29.93
C ILE A 259 10.63 -17.82 -30.97
N ASN A 260 10.41 -16.58 -30.54
CA ASN A 260 10.30 -15.38 -31.41
C ASN A 260 11.49 -14.37 -31.31
N PRO A 261 12.77 -14.80 -31.25
CA PRO A 261 13.90 -13.89 -31.43
C PRO A 261 14.24 -13.71 -32.92
N THR A 262 15.16 -12.79 -33.19
CA THR A 262 15.86 -12.75 -34.48
C THR A 262 16.85 -13.90 -34.55
N PHE A 263 16.56 -14.90 -35.37
CA PHE A 263 17.43 -16.03 -35.71
C PHE A 263 18.54 -15.59 -36.62
N ARG A 264 19.76 -16.04 -36.32
CA ARG A 264 20.96 -15.71 -37.09
C ARG A 264 21.39 -16.87 -37.99
N ARG A 265 21.52 -18.09 -37.45
CA ARG A 265 22.01 -19.30 -38.15
C ARG A 265 21.54 -20.58 -37.45
N PHE A 266 21.62 -21.71 -38.15
CA PHE A 266 21.54 -23.07 -37.60
C PHE A 266 22.89 -23.76 -37.67
N ARG A 267 23.14 -24.69 -36.74
CA ARG A 267 24.24 -25.66 -36.79
C ARG A 267 23.60 -27.05 -36.75
N ILE A 268 24.01 -27.94 -37.65
CA ILE A 268 23.55 -29.32 -37.71
C ILE A 268 24.69 -30.22 -37.28
N ASP A 269 24.37 -31.11 -36.34
CA ASP A 269 25.27 -32.13 -35.83
C ASP A 269 24.73 -33.48 -36.32
N PRO A 270 25.39 -34.13 -37.29
CA PRO A 270 24.97 -35.43 -37.79
C PRO A 270 25.12 -36.53 -36.72
N PRO A 271 24.43 -37.68 -36.87
CA PRO A 271 24.48 -38.73 -35.86
C PRO A 271 25.82 -39.48 -35.85
N GLY A 272 26.32 -39.80 -34.65
CA GLY A 272 27.52 -40.60 -34.46
C GLY A 272 28.84 -39.84 -34.72
N HIS A 273 29.95 -40.59 -34.78
CA HIS A 273 31.31 -40.03 -34.90
C HIS A 273 31.92 -40.16 -36.30
N ASN A 274 31.29 -40.93 -37.19
CA ASN A 274 31.68 -41.00 -38.59
C ASN A 274 30.48 -41.37 -39.48
N GLY A 275 30.48 -40.91 -40.71
CA GLY A 275 29.43 -41.22 -41.66
C GLY A 275 29.30 -40.19 -42.78
N ARG A 276 28.19 -40.30 -43.50
CA ARG A 276 27.77 -39.37 -44.54
C ARG A 276 26.32 -38.99 -44.29
N ILE A 277 26.00 -37.71 -44.44
CA ILE A 277 24.63 -37.21 -44.47
C ILE A 277 24.43 -36.38 -45.73
N GLU A 278 23.32 -36.59 -46.40
CA GLU A 278 22.95 -35.93 -47.64
C GLU A 278 21.61 -35.23 -47.45
N PHE A 279 21.50 -34.00 -47.95
CA PHE A 279 20.27 -33.21 -47.93
C PHE A 279 19.83 -32.94 -49.36
N ASP A 280 18.60 -33.34 -49.67
CA ASP A 280 17.89 -32.96 -50.90
C ASP A 280 17.33 -31.55 -50.74
N SER A 281 16.80 -31.23 -49.55
CA SER A 281 16.41 -29.87 -49.25
C SER A 281 16.47 -29.54 -47.76
N ILE A 282 16.72 -28.27 -47.48
CA ILE A 282 16.53 -27.65 -46.17
C ILE A 282 15.61 -26.46 -46.37
N GLU A 283 14.47 -26.43 -45.69
CA GLU A 283 13.52 -25.31 -45.76
C GLU A 283 13.35 -24.69 -44.38
N LEU A 284 13.42 -23.37 -44.32
CA LEU A 284 12.96 -22.60 -43.18
C LEU A 284 11.58 -22.05 -43.47
N LYS A 285 10.56 -22.51 -42.74
CA LYS A 285 9.18 -22.01 -42.88
C LYS A 285 8.80 -21.15 -41.68
N GLN A 286 8.17 -20.01 -41.92
CA GLN A 286 7.54 -19.20 -40.89
C GLN A 286 6.40 -20.00 -40.28
N LEU A 287 6.44 -20.23 -38.97
CA LEU A 287 5.26 -20.65 -38.25
C LEU A 287 4.37 -19.42 -38.08
N ARG A 288 3.24 -19.39 -38.79
CA ARG A 288 2.10 -18.56 -38.40
C ARG A 288 1.14 -19.46 -37.65
N VAL A 289 0.82 -19.09 -36.42
CA VAL A 289 -0.34 -19.68 -35.75
C VAL A 289 -1.55 -19.29 -36.60
N ALA A 290 -2.19 -20.24 -37.27
CA ALA A 290 -3.52 -19.99 -37.82
C ALA A 290 -4.39 -19.73 -36.60
N VAL A 291 -4.71 -18.46 -36.41
CA VAL A 291 -5.68 -18.04 -35.42
C VAL A 291 -6.96 -18.79 -35.78
N PRO A 292 -7.54 -19.61 -34.88
CA PRO A 292 -8.92 -20.07 -35.10
C PRO A 292 -9.71 -18.81 -35.39
N ASP A 293 -10.44 -18.76 -36.52
CA ASP A 293 -11.09 -17.54 -37.04
C ASP A 293 -11.47 -16.63 -35.88
N SER A 294 -10.92 -15.40 -35.86
CA SER A 294 -11.01 -14.46 -34.72
C SER A 294 -12.43 -14.21 -34.21
N ASN A 295 -13.43 -14.67 -34.96
CA ASN A 295 -14.85 -14.69 -34.64
C ASN A 295 -15.27 -15.80 -33.65
N THR A 296 -14.37 -16.68 -33.19
CA THR A 296 -14.71 -17.85 -32.35
C THR A 296 -14.16 -17.83 -30.91
N VAL A 297 -13.23 -16.92 -30.60
CA VAL A 297 -12.64 -16.82 -29.25
C VAL A 297 -13.28 -15.66 -28.50
N VAL A 298 -14.00 -15.98 -27.43
CA VAL A 298 -14.65 -15.00 -26.56
C VAL A 298 -13.80 -14.77 -25.32
N ARG A 299 -13.70 -13.52 -24.88
CA ARG A 299 -12.89 -13.15 -23.72
C ARG A 299 -13.71 -13.26 -22.45
N GLY A 300 -13.26 -14.07 -21.51
CA GLY A 300 -13.85 -14.22 -20.18
C GLY A 300 -13.03 -13.54 -19.09
N GLU A 301 -13.71 -13.20 -18.00
CA GLU A 301 -13.13 -12.66 -16.77
C GLU A 301 -13.89 -13.20 -15.56
N ILE A 302 -13.17 -13.57 -14.50
CA ILE A 302 -13.75 -13.85 -13.19
C ILE A 302 -13.26 -12.77 -12.23
N VAL A 303 -14.17 -12.12 -11.53
CA VAL A 303 -13.87 -11.12 -10.50
C VAL A 303 -14.23 -11.69 -9.14
N PHE A 304 -13.30 -11.61 -8.20
CA PHE A 304 -13.46 -12.00 -6.81
C PHE A 304 -13.53 -10.73 -5.96
N HIS A 305 -14.74 -10.43 -5.50
CA HIS A 305 -15.03 -9.38 -4.54
C HIS A 305 -14.93 -9.97 -3.13
N ALA A 306 -13.74 -9.92 -2.59
CA ALA A 306 -13.38 -10.64 -1.37
C ALA A 306 -13.51 -9.72 -0.14
N PHE A 307 -14.31 -10.17 0.83
CA PHE A 307 -14.46 -9.56 2.15
C PHE A 307 -13.91 -10.52 3.21
N ALA A 308 -13.76 -10.06 4.45
CA ALA A 308 -13.29 -10.93 5.54
C ALA A 308 -14.24 -12.12 5.76
N ASP A 309 -15.54 -11.88 5.74
CA ASP A 309 -16.59 -12.82 6.12
C ASP A 309 -17.36 -13.43 4.95
N ARG A 310 -17.22 -12.88 3.74
CA ARG A 310 -17.94 -13.34 2.52
C ARG A 310 -17.11 -13.15 1.26
N LEU A 311 -17.55 -13.80 0.18
CA LEU A 311 -16.95 -13.68 -1.14
C LEU A 311 -18.04 -13.58 -2.21
N ASN A 312 -17.99 -12.54 -3.05
CA ASN A 312 -18.79 -12.53 -4.28
C ASN A 312 -17.90 -12.88 -5.47
N ILE A 313 -18.41 -13.71 -6.35
CA ILE A 313 -17.75 -14.16 -7.57
C ILE A 313 -18.60 -13.67 -8.74
N GLU A 314 -18.04 -12.83 -9.58
CA GLU A 314 -18.68 -12.35 -10.80
C GLU A 314 -17.99 -13.00 -12.01
N PHE A 315 -18.77 -13.51 -12.96
CA PHE A 315 -18.25 -13.92 -14.26
C PHE A 315 -18.75 -13.00 -15.36
N ARG A 316 -17.79 -12.39 -16.04
CA ARG A 316 -18.01 -11.47 -17.17
C ARG A 316 -17.52 -12.11 -18.45
N VAL A 317 -18.23 -11.79 -19.52
CA VAL A 317 -17.88 -12.18 -20.88
C VAL A 317 -17.92 -10.90 -21.70
N ASP A 318 -16.83 -10.62 -22.40
CA ASP A 318 -16.74 -9.48 -23.31
C ASP A 318 -17.08 -9.95 -24.74
N PRO A 319 -18.28 -9.62 -25.26
CA PRO A 319 -18.71 -10.04 -26.58
C PRO A 319 -18.23 -9.12 -27.71
N GLU A 320 -17.55 -8.00 -27.42
CA GLU A 320 -17.31 -6.88 -28.37
C GLU A 320 -16.67 -7.29 -29.70
N GLN A 321 -16.02 -8.45 -29.78
CA GLN A 321 -15.29 -8.88 -30.97
C GLN A 321 -15.94 -10.01 -31.78
N THR A 322 -16.98 -10.68 -31.28
CA THR A 322 -17.43 -11.97 -31.86
C THR A 322 -18.91 -12.02 -32.25
N GLY A 323 -19.74 -11.10 -31.75
CA GLY A 323 -21.20 -11.18 -31.96
C GLY A 323 -21.86 -12.38 -31.26
N VAL A 324 -21.14 -13.08 -30.39
CA VAL A 324 -21.64 -14.18 -29.57
C VAL A 324 -22.44 -13.60 -28.41
N VAL A 325 -23.69 -14.02 -28.27
CA VAL A 325 -24.58 -13.59 -27.17
C VAL A 325 -24.60 -14.68 -26.10
N PRO A 326 -23.95 -14.49 -24.95
CA PRO A 326 -24.08 -15.42 -23.84
C PRO A 326 -25.52 -15.39 -23.30
N VAL A 327 -26.18 -16.55 -23.22
CA VAL A 327 -27.57 -16.66 -22.69
C VAL A 327 -27.65 -17.48 -21.40
N LYS A 328 -26.62 -18.27 -21.09
CA LYS A 328 -26.59 -19.11 -19.89
C LYS A 328 -25.17 -19.46 -19.46
N GLU A 329 -24.87 -19.48 -18.16
CA GLU A 329 -23.68 -20.15 -17.63
C GLU A 329 -23.64 -21.64 -17.96
N SER A 330 -22.43 -22.20 -18.04
CA SER A 330 -22.21 -23.66 -18.03
C SER A 330 -21.55 -24.18 -16.74
N TRP A 331 -21.52 -23.34 -15.71
CA TRP A 331 -20.97 -23.65 -14.39
C TRP A 331 -22.00 -24.46 -13.61
N ASN A 332 -21.55 -25.48 -12.86
CA ASN A 332 -22.44 -26.27 -12.01
C ASN A 332 -22.15 -26.00 -10.53
N TRP A 333 -22.84 -25.03 -9.95
CA TRP A 333 -22.74 -24.69 -8.52
C TRP A 333 -23.70 -25.48 -7.62
N SER A 334 -24.54 -26.36 -8.19
CA SER A 334 -25.62 -27.05 -7.46
C SER A 334 -25.13 -27.90 -6.27
N ALA A 335 -23.85 -28.27 -6.24
CA ALA A 335 -23.24 -29.03 -5.15
C ALA A 335 -23.00 -28.21 -3.87
N LEU A 336 -23.03 -26.87 -3.91
CA LEU A 336 -22.74 -26.01 -2.76
C LEU A 336 -23.89 -25.85 -1.76
N GLY A 337 -25.09 -26.34 -2.10
CA GLY A 337 -26.24 -26.29 -1.19
C GLY A 337 -26.60 -24.88 -0.73
N ARG A 338 -26.77 -24.68 0.59
CA ARG A 338 -27.13 -23.39 1.20
C ARG A 338 -25.94 -22.45 1.44
N ALA A 339 -24.72 -22.79 1.03
CA ALA A 339 -23.54 -21.95 1.26
C ALA A 339 -23.31 -20.91 0.15
N SER A 340 -24.08 -20.95 -0.95
CA SER A 340 -24.04 -19.98 -2.04
C SER A 340 -25.43 -19.61 -2.55
N VAL A 341 -25.53 -18.43 -3.18
CA VAL A 341 -26.72 -17.98 -3.89
C VAL A 341 -26.34 -17.26 -5.19
N LEU A 342 -27.09 -17.51 -6.27
CA LEU A 342 -27.00 -16.74 -7.52
C LEU A 342 -27.92 -15.51 -7.39
N LEU A 343 -27.38 -14.31 -7.62
CA LEU A 343 -28.14 -13.06 -7.49
C LEU A 343 -28.62 -12.49 -8.84
N THR A 344 -27.91 -12.74 -9.94
CA THR A 344 -28.23 -12.19 -11.27
C THR A 344 -27.88 -13.16 -12.39
N ASN A 345 -28.63 -13.11 -13.50
CA ASN A 345 -28.38 -13.94 -14.69
C ASN A 345 -27.35 -13.35 -15.68
N ALA A 346 -27.09 -12.03 -15.64
CA ALA A 346 -26.08 -11.36 -16.49
C ALA A 346 -25.78 -9.93 -15.98
N PRO A 347 -24.51 -9.55 -15.70
CA PRO A 347 -23.39 -10.45 -15.45
C PRO A 347 -23.75 -11.47 -14.36
N MET A 348 -23.20 -12.67 -14.43
CA MET A 348 -23.57 -13.76 -13.52
C MET A 348 -22.80 -13.57 -12.23
N CYS A 349 -23.52 -13.30 -11.14
CA CYS A 349 -22.94 -13.07 -9.83
C CYS A 349 -23.41 -14.12 -8.83
N TRP A 350 -22.44 -14.77 -8.20
CA TRP A 350 -22.66 -15.64 -7.06
C TRP A 350 -22.13 -14.99 -5.80
N VAL A 351 -22.85 -15.15 -4.71
CA VAL A 351 -22.36 -14.82 -3.37
C VAL A 351 -22.16 -16.11 -2.60
N LEU A 352 -21.01 -16.21 -1.94
CA LEU A 352 -20.65 -17.26 -1.01
C LEU A 352 -20.63 -16.67 0.41
N ARG A 353 -21.43 -17.27 1.29
CA ARG A 353 -21.48 -16.95 2.71
C ARG A 353 -21.16 -18.21 3.52
N PRO A 354 -20.04 -18.23 4.28
CA PRO A 354 -19.66 -19.37 5.11
C PRO A 354 -20.73 -19.82 6.12
N ASP A 355 -21.54 -18.88 6.61
CA ASP A 355 -22.63 -19.13 7.55
C ASP A 355 -23.99 -19.45 6.89
N GLY A 356 -24.07 -19.34 5.55
CA GLY A 356 -25.28 -19.54 4.77
C GLY A 356 -26.35 -18.45 4.93
N ASN A 357 -26.02 -17.31 5.53
CA ASN A 357 -26.95 -16.19 5.70
C ASN A 357 -26.81 -15.18 4.55
N PHE A 358 -27.83 -15.07 3.70
CA PHE A 358 -27.87 -14.17 2.53
C PHE A 358 -28.91 -13.06 2.64
N ASP A 359 -29.51 -12.88 3.82
CA ASP A 359 -30.63 -11.95 3.97
C ASP A 359 -30.25 -10.51 3.64
N GLU A 360 -28.98 -10.11 3.82
CA GLU A 360 -28.50 -8.78 3.49
C GLU A 360 -28.38 -8.57 1.97
N GLU A 361 -27.89 -9.58 1.24
CA GLU A 361 -27.70 -9.55 -0.21
C GLU A 361 -29.01 -9.72 -0.98
N LEU A 362 -29.91 -10.56 -0.49
CA LEU A 362 -31.22 -10.79 -1.09
C LEU A 362 -32.20 -9.64 -0.82
N HIS A 363 -31.98 -8.88 0.26
CA HIS A 363 -32.82 -7.77 0.67
C HIS A 363 -31.97 -6.54 1.03
N PRO A 364 -31.32 -5.90 0.03
CA PRO A 364 -30.55 -4.68 0.25
C PRO A 364 -31.48 -3.53 0.67
N LEU A 365 -30.92 -2.53 1.35
CA LEU A 365 -31.67 -1.33 1.73
C LEU A 365 -32.17 -0.60 0.47
N PRO A 366 -33.43 -0.14 0.44
CA PRO A 366 -33.98 0.58 -0.70
C PRO A 366 -33.35 1.97 -0.82
N ALA A 367 -33.37 2.56 -2.01
CA ALA A 367 -32.82 3.91 -2.25
C ALA A 367 -33.41 4.99 -1.33
N SER A 368 -34.66 4.84 -0.87
CA SER A 368 -35.29 5.74 0.10
C SER A 368 -34.64 5.76 1.48
N SER A 369 -33.79 4.77 1.79
CA SER A 369 -32.99 4.74 3.02
C SER A 369 -31.79 5.69 2.98
N PHE A 370 -31.46 6.27 1.83
CA PHE A 370 -30.25 7.07 1.64
C PHE A 370 -30.60 8.52 1.31
N THR A 371 -29.96 9.46 2.00
CA THR A 371 -29.94 10.87 1.63
C THR A 371 -28.50 11.31 1.43
N VAL A 372 -28.19 11.85 0.25
CA VAL A 372 -26.84 12.28 -0.12
C VAL A 372 -26.85 13.77 -0.50
N ARG A 373 -25.90 14.54 0.04
CA ARG A 373 -25.66 15.95 -0.30
C ARG A 373 -24.29 16.10 -0.95
N ASN A 374 -24.17 16.93 -1.98
CA ASN A 374 -22.95 17.12 -2.78
C ASN A 374 -22.44 15.83 -3.46
N GLY A 375 -23.36 14.91 -3.74
CA GLY A 375 -23.08 13.61 -4.33
C GLY A 375 -24.38 12.92 -4.74
N ARG A 376 -24.26 11.64 -5.14
CA ARG A 376 -25.37 10.78 -5.56
C ARG A 376 -25.22 9.41 -4.93
N TYR A 377 -26.34 8.78 -4.58
CA TYR A 377 -26.38 7.35 -4.31
C TYR A 377 -26.63 6.62 -5.63
N LEU A 378 -25.73 5.71 -6.01
CA LEU A 378 -25.82 4.97 -7.27
C LEU A 378 -26.62 3.67 -7.13
N GLY A 379 -26.81 3.18 -5.90
CA GLY A 379 -27.51 1.93 -5.63
C GLY A 379 -26.66 0.90 -4.90
N TYR A 380 -27.24 -0.27 -4.70
CA TYR A 380 -26.53 -1.46 -4.27
C TYR A 380 -26.05 -2.23 -5.50
N ASN A 381 -24.73 -2.37 -5.64
CA ASN A 381 -24.13 -3.17 -6.69
C ASN A 381 -24.13 -4.64 -6.23
N VAL A 382 -25.02 -5.42 -6.86
CA VAL A 382 -25.23 -6.83 -6.53
C VAL A 382 -23.99 -7.67 -6.82
N ALA A 383 -23.21 -7.33 -7.86
CA ALA A 383 -22.01 -8.07 -8.22
C ALA A 383 -20.94 -7.97 -7.12
N SER A 384 -20.63 -6.75 -6.69
CA SER A 384 -19.61 -6.49 -5.68
C SER A 384 -20.11 -6.57 -4.24
N GLY A 385 -21.43 -6.50 -4.02
CA GLY A 385 -22.03 -6.43 -2.69
C GLY A 385 -21.80 -5.09 -1.99
N LEU A 386 -21.60 -4.01 -2.76
CA LEU A 386 -21.26 -2.68 -2.27
C LEU A 386 -22.42 -1.68 -2.44
N TYR A 387 -22.58 -0.79 -1.48
CA TYR A 387 -23.43 0.40 -1.61
C TYR A 387 -22.60 1.55 -2.18
N GLU A 388 -22.99 2.03 -3.35
CA GLU A 388 -22.15 2.96 -4.13
C GLU A 388 -22.64 4.41 -4.00
N PHE A 389 -21.70 5.30 -3.74
CA PHE A 389 -21.87 6.74 -3.69
C PHE A 389 -20.93 7.39 -4.69
N GLU A 390 -21.40 8.42 -5.38
CA GLU A 390 -20.62 9.20 -6.33
C GLU A 390 -20.53 10.65 -5.83
N ALA A 391 -19.33 11.15 -5.65
CA ALA A 391 -19.11 12.55 -5.31
C ALA A 391 -19.28 13.44 -6.56
N ILE A 392 -19.75 14.68 -6.36
CA ILE A 392 -19.69 15.68 -7.43
C ILE A 392 -18.27 16.22 -7.48
N THR A 393 -17.50 15.76 -8.47
CA THR A 393 -16.07 16.05 -8.58
C THR A 393 -15.83 17.43 -9.19
N PRO A 394 -15.21 18.37 -8.45
CA PRO A 394 -14.73 19.60 -9.03
C PRO A 394 -13.38 19.31 -9.73
N GLY A 395 -13.10 19.91 -10.89
CA GLY A 395 -11.87 19.67 -11.65
C GLY A 395 -10.62 19.73 -10.76
N LEU A 396 -10.03 18.55 -10.51
CA LEU A 396 -8.86 18.35 -9.65
C LEU A 396 -7.81 17.57 -10.45
N SER A 397 -6.61 18.11 -10.43
CA SER A 397 -5.38 17.54 -10.97
C SER A 397 -4.27 17.62 -9.91
N PHE A 398 -3.13 16.97 -10.17
CA PHE A 398 -2.06 16.91 -9.19
C PHE A 398 -1.57 18.30 -8.81
N ASN A 399 -1.32 19.15 -9.80
CA ASN A 399 -0.88 20.52 -9.58
C ASN A 399 -1.95 21.31 -8.83
N SER A 400 -3.23 21.21 -9.22
CA SER A 400 -4.27 21.98 -8.54
C SER A 400 -4.46 21.60 -7.06
N ALA A 401 -4.25 20.32 -6.74
CA ALA A 401 -4.32 19.82 -5.37
C ALA A 401 -3.08 20.22 -4.57
N TYR A 402 -1.90 20.20 -5.19
CA TYR A 402 -0.65 20.67 -4.59
C TYR A 402 -0.70 22.19 -4.31
N ASP A 403 -1.15 22.98 -5.28
CA ASP A 403 -1.24 24.45 -5.20
C ASP A 403 -2.34 24.94 -4.24
N ASN A 404 -3.38 24.12 -4.01
CA ASN A 404 -4.47 24.41 -3.10
C ASN A 404 -4.55 23.31 -2.03
N PRO A 405 -3.58 23.27 -1.11
CA PRO A 405 -3.27 22.06 -0.35
C PRO A 405 -4.40 21.61 0.59
N ASN A 406 -5.24 22.54 1.01
CA ASN A 406 -6.39 22.28 1.89
C ASN A 406 -7.69 21.95 1.13
N ARG A 407 -7.69 21.99 -0.21
CA ARG A 407 -8.89 21.66 -1.00
C ARG A 407 -9.21 20.17 -0.89
N ARG A 408 -10.47 19.85 -0.60
CA ARG A 408 -11.00 18.48 -0.49
C ARG A 408 -12.38 18.36 -1.16
N ILE A 409 -12.82 17.13 -1.45
CA ILE A 409 -14.20 16.86 -1.90
C ILE A 409 -14.99 16.36 -0.70
N GLU A 410 -16.16 16.94 -0.47
CA GLU A 410 -17.02 16.64 0.67
C GLU A 410 -18.38 16.16 0.22
N MET A 411 -18.85 15.06 0.80
CA MET A 411 -20.18 14.51 0.56
C MET A 411 -20.85 14.21 1.90
N GLY A 412 -22.07 14.72 2.10
CA GLY A 412 -22.87 14.42 3.29
C GLY A 412 -23.76 13.22 3.04
N VAL A 413 -23.77 12.24 3.95
CA VAL A 413 -24.56 11.01 3.83
C VAL A 413 -25.38 10.79 5.08
N ALA A 414 -26.66 10.46 4.90
CA ALA A 414 -27.52 9.91 5.93
C ALA A 414 -28.06 8.55 5.47
N ILE A 415 -27.96 7.54 6.33
CA ILE A 415 -28.41 6.17 6.06
C ILE A 415 -29.37 5.75 7.16
N LYS A 416 -30.58 5.38 6.76
CA LYS A 416 -31.63 4.87 7.64
C LYS A 416 -31.73 3.35 7.50
N SER A 417 -31.48 2.64 8.59
CA SER A 417 -31.67 1.19 8.66
C SER A 417 -33.16 0.82 8.61
N ASP A 418 -33.42 -0.43 8.28
CA ASP A 418 -34.74 -1.05 8.40
C ASP A 418 -34.90 -1.71 9.79
N GLY A 419 -35.85 -2.62 9.94
CA GLY A 419 -36.10 -3.31 11.21
C GLY A 419 -34.97 -4.24 11.68
N ARG A 420 -33.82 -4.29 11.00
CA ARG A 420 -32.70 -5.19 11.27
C ARG A 420 -31.42 -4.41 11.55
N SER A 421 -30.56 -4.99 12.38
CA SER A 421 -29.17 -4.54 12.45
C SER A 421 -28.42 -5.06 11.22
N ARG A 422 -27.63 -4.19 10.59
CA ARG A 422 -26.93 -4.47 9.33
C ARG A 422 -25.50 -3.99 9.38
N ARG A 423 -24.62 -4.72 8.69
CA ARG A 423 -23.27 -4.24 8.35
C ARG A 423 -23.19 -4.02 6.85
N ILE A 424 -23.29 -2.76 6.42
CA ILE A 424 -23.17 -2.44 5.00
C ILE A 424 -21.74 -2.03 4.65
N PHE A 425 -21.31 -2.36 3.44
CA PHE A 425 -20.02 -1.93 2.91
C PHE A 425 -20.25 -0.89 1.83
N CYS A 426 -19.59 0.25 1.98
CA CYS A 426 -19.77 1.42 1.15
C CYS A 426 -18.57 1.61 0.22
N LYS A 427 -18.84 2.02 -1.01
CA LYS A 427 -17.86 2.51 -1.97
C LYS A 427 -18.18 3.97 -2.31
N SER A 428 -17.23 4.87 -2.12
CA SER A 428 -17.35 6.27 -2.52
C SER A 428 -16.42 6.58 -3.69
N ILE A 429 -16.99 7.01 -4.82
CA ILE A 429 -16.30 7.27 -6.08
C ILE A 429 -16.04 8.77 -6.20
N SER A 430 -14.78 9.14 -6.38
CA SER A 430 -14.35 10.53 -6.56
C SER A 430 -14.02 10.91 -8.00
N HIS A 431 -13.84 9.93 -8.91
CA HIS A 431 -13.34 10.14 -10.28
C HIS A 431 -11.95 10.81 -10.39
N VAL A 432 -11.24 11.00 -9.27
CA VAL A 432 -9.92 11.63 -9.26
C VAL A 432 -8.84 10.56 -9.16
N GLY A 433 -8.03 10.42 -10.23
CA GLY A 433 -6.97 9.41 -10.34
C GLY A 433 -5.87 9.45 -9.26
N MET A 434 -5.82 10.52 -8.47
CA MET A 434 -4.80 10.76 -7.45
C MET A 434 -5.42 10.87 -6.05
N LEU A 435 -6.27 9.94 -5.64
CA LEU A 435 -6.86 9.94 -4.30
C LEU A 435 -5.93 9.27 -3.26
N PRO A 436 -5.10 10.00 -2.50
CA PRO A 436 -4.23 9.36 -1.50
C PRO A 436 -4.98 8.93 -0.24
N ALA A 437 -6.05 9.66 0.12
CA ALA A 437 -6.67 9.54 1.42
C ALA A 437 -8.16 9.89 1.41
N THR A 438 -8.91 9.27 2.31
CA THR A 438 -10.31 9.60 2.59
C THR A 438 -10.55 9.39 4.07
N VAL A 439 -11.36 10.25 4.69
CA VAL A 439 -11.80 10.06 6.07
C VAL A 439 -13.32 10.20 6.17
N LEU A 440 -13.89 9.60 7.21
CA LEU A 440 -15.25 9.92 7.63
C LEU A 440 -15.19 10.97 8.75
N ALA A 441 -16.12 11.91 8.74
CA ALA A 441 -16.30 12.89 9.80
C ALA A 441 -17.76 12.95 10.24
N ASP A 442 -18.02 13.43 11.45
CA ASP A 442 -19.38 13.75 11.87
C ASP A 442 -19.92 14.98 11.12
N GLU A 443 -21.16 15.38 11.41
CA GLU A 443 -21.77 16.57 10.77
C GLU A 443 -21.06 17.89 11.12
N ASN A 444 -20.18 17.90 12.12
CA ASN A 444 -19.40 19.04 12.57
C ASN A 444 -17.95 19.05 12.05
N GLY A 445 -17.55 18.01 11.29
CA GLY A 445 -16.20 17.88 10.74
C GLY A 445 -15.20 17.16 11.64
N PHE A 446 -15.59 16.65 12.81
CA PHE A 446 -14.71 15.84 13.65
C PHE A 446 -14.56 14.44 13.07
N MET A 447 -13.33 13.99 12.88
CA MET A 447 -13.03 12.68 12.31
C MET A 447 -13.66 11.54 13.11
N LEU A 448 -14.32 10.62 12.41
CA LEU A 448 -14.89 9.40 12.96
C LEU A 448 -13.83 8.29 13.03
N PRO A 449 -13.90 7.38 14.01
CA PRO A 449 -12.91 6.32 14.24
C PRO A 449 -13.07 5.14 13.26
N THR A 450 -13.65 5.32 12.08
CA THR A 450 -13.75 4.25 11.07
C THR A 450 -12.62 4.41 10.06
N PRO A 451 -11.64 3.49 10.02
CA PRO A 451 -10.60 3.51 9.00
C PRO A 451 -11.23 3.42 7.60
N VAL A 452 -10.74 4.23 6.66
CA VAL A 452 -11.21 4.24 5.27
C VAL A 452 -10.04 3.91 4.36
N LEU A 453 -10.24 2.91 3.51
CA LEU A 453 -9.29 2.57 2.46
C LEU A 453 -9.48 3.50 1.26
N SER A 454 -8.39 4.03 0.71
CA SER A 454 -8.40 4.71 -0.60
C SER A 454 -7.68 3.87 -1.65
N CYS A 455 -8.26 3.77 -2.83
CA CYS A 455 -7.72 3.05 -3.99
C CYS A 455 -7.74 3.98 -5.20
N LYS A 456 -6.75 3.87 -6.10
CA LYS A 456 -6.63 4.81 -7.21
C LYS A 456 -5.98 4.21 -8.46
N ASN A 457 -6.13 4.91 -9.58
CA ASN A 457 -5.31 4.74 -10.78
C ASN A 457 -5.05 6.11 -11.43
N PHE A 458 -3.81 6.37 -11.85
CA PHE A 458 -3.42 7.67 -12.42
C PHE A 458 -3.88 7.88 -13.87
N ALA A 459 -4.06 6.79 -14.63
CA ALA A 459 -4.12 6.74 -16.09
C ALA A 459 -2.85 7.15 -16.83
N GLY A 460 -2.68 6.61 -18.03
CA GLY A 460 -1.65 7.00 -18.99
C GLY A 460 -0.38 6.15 -18.96
N GLU A 461 -0.22 5.27 -17.97
CA GLU A 461 0.95 4.39 -17.82
C GLU A 461 0.89 3.20 -18.78
N ARG A 462 -0.32 2.84 -19.26
CA ARG A 462 -0.59 1.74 -20.22
C ARG A 462 -0.08 0.37 -19.79
N GLU A 463 0.00 0.16 -18.49
CA GLU A 463 0.49 -1.10 -17.92
C GLU A 463 -0.63 -2.14 -17.78
N GLU A 464 -1.87 -1.67 -17.75
CA GLU A 464 -3.09 -2.45 -17.56
C GLU A 464 -3.99 -2.46 -18.81
N PRO A 465 -4.83 -3.50 -19.01
CA PRO A 465 -5.83 -3.49 -20.08
C PRO A 465 -6.84 -2.34 -19.93
N ASP A 466 -7.24 -2.01 -18.70
CA ASP A 466 -8.02 -0.83 -18.36
C ASP A 466 -7.18 0.14 -17.52
N ASP A 467 -6.70 1.19 -18.21
CA ASP A 467 -5.87 2.26 -17.66
C ASP A 467 -6.69 3.55 -17.42
N THR A 468 -7.98 3.42 -17.11
CA THR A 468 -8.83 4.57 -16.78
C THR A 468 -8.48 5.12 -15.40
N ALA A 469 -8.41 6.45 -15.29
CA ALA A 469 -8.12 7.12 -14.02
C ALA A 469 -9.32 6.98 -13.07
N TYR A 470 -9.07 6.63 -11.82
CA TYR A 470 -10.13 6.60 -10.80
C TYR A 470 -9.57 6.83 -9.39
N GLY A 471 -10.46 7.17 -8.47
CA GLY A 471 -10.18 7.28 -7.05
C GLY A 471 -11.40 6.86 -6.26
N ASP A 472 -11.30 5.74 -5.56
CA ASP A 472 -12.39 5.10 -4.82
C ASP A 472 -12.03 4.97 -3.35
N ALA A 473 -13.02 5.04 -2.47
CA ALA A 473 -12.85 4.82 -1.04
C ALA A 473 -13.80 3.75 -0.50
N PHE A 474 -13.32 2.89 0.38
CA PHE A 474 -14.07 1.72 0.90
C PHE A 474 -14.09 1.73 2.43
N PHE A 475 -15.28 1.53 3.01
CA PHE A 475 -15.47 1.50 4.46
C PHE A 475 -16.77 0.77 4.85
N PRO A 476 -16.80 0.09 6.01
CA PRO A 476 -18.02 -0.47 6.57
C PRO A 476 -18.84 0.59 7.33
N VAL A 477 -20.14 0.37 7.44
CA VAL A 477 -21.02 1.12 8.34
C VAL A 477 -21.91 0.13 9.11
N GLU A 478 -21.73 0.09 10.42
CA GLU A 478 -22.62 -0.64 11.34
C GLU A 478 -23.92 0.16 11.54
N LEU A 479 -25.06 -0.45 11.27
CA LEU A 479 -26.38 0.17 11.34
C LEU A 479 -27.29 -0.63 12.28
N PRO A 480 -27.52 -0.19 13.53
CA PRO A 480 -28.51 -0.82 14.39
C PRO A 480 -29.91 -0.77 13.78
N ALA A 481 -30.77 -1.72 14.18
CA ALA A 481 -32.18 -1.75 13.76
C ALA A 481 -32.88 -0.40 13.98
N ASN A 482 -33.52 0.09 12.93
CA ASN A 482 -34.26 1.36 12.83
C ASN A 482 -33.44 2.63 13.12
N ALA A 483 -32.11 2.52 13.23
CA ALA A 483 -31.24 3.67 13.46
C ALA A 483 -31.02 4.48 12.19
N GLU A 484 -30.66 5.75 12.36
CA GLU A 484 -30.14 6.60 11.30
C GLU A 484 -28.72 7.03 11.67
N LYS A 485 -27.79 6.89 10.72
CA LYS A 485 -26.42 7.43 10.85
C LYS A 485 -26.22 8.56 9.86
N ARG A 486 -25.62 9.65 10.33
CA ARG A 486 -25.27 10.84 9.54
C ARG A 486 -23.77 11.09 9.67
N PHE A 487 -23.12 11.33 8.54
CA PHE A 487 -21.67 11.56 8.47
C PHE A 487 -21.30 12.28 7.17
N GLN A 488 -20.06 12.74 7.12
CA GLN A 488 -19.42 13.31 5.94
C GLN A 488 -18.35 12.34 5.43
N ILE A 489 -18.26 12.20 4.12
CA ILE A 489 -17.14 11.55 3.44
C ILE A 489 -16.25 12.66 2.90
N LEU A 490 -15.00 12.69 3.34
CA LEU A 490 -14.01 13.71 2.98
C LEU A 490 -12.89 13.05 2.18
N HIS A 491 -12.87 13.26 0.86
CA HIS A 491 -11.76 12.83 0.00
C HIS A 491 -10.64 13.87 0.06
N LEU A 492 -9.46 13.44 0.53
CA LEU A 492 -8.31 14.29 0.84
C LEU A 492 -7.21 14.10 -0.20
N PHE A 493 -6.47 15.17 -0.49
CA PHE A 493 -5.43 15.16 -1.53
C PHE A 493 -4.06 15.58 -0.99
N GLN A 494 -3.88 16.83 -0.57
CA GLN A 494 -2.55 17.31 -0.19
C GLN A 494 -2.36 17.42 1.33
N ASN A 495 -3.26 18.13 2.02
CA ASN A 495 -3.19 18.32 3.46
C ASN A 495 -4.34 17.64 4.23
N TRP A 496 -4.08 17.43 5.52
CA TRP A 496 -5.08 17.21 6.55
C TRP A 496 -4.80 18.18 7.70
N GLY A 497 -5.68 19.14 7.93
CA GLY A 497 -5.39 20.23 8.85
C GLY A 497 -4.29 21.17 8.31
N ASP A 498 -3.30 21.50 9.15
CA ASP A 498 -2.22 22.45 8.84
C ASP A 498 -0.95 21.81 8.24
N HIS A 499 -0.99 20.52 7.92
CA HIS A 499 0.15 19.74 7.44
C HIS A 499 -0.22 18.81 6.30
N MET A 500 0.79 18.34 5.57
CA MET A 500 0.60 17.34 4.52
C MET A 500 0.11 16.03 5.13
N LEU A 501 -0.81 15.37 4.44
CA LEU A 501 -1.29 14.07 4.88
C LEU A 501 -0.26 12.96 4.59
N LYS A 502 -0.34 11.87 5.36
CA LYS A 502 0.37 10.62 5.10
C LYS A 502 -0.58 9.44 5.33
N GLN A 503 -0.78 8.64 4.30
CA GLN A 503 -1.69 7.48 4.33
C GLN A 503 -1.15 6.34 3.44
N VAL A 504 -1.70 5.14 3.64
CA VAL A 504 -1.60 4.00 2.72
C VAL A 504 -2.83 3.97 1.79
N SER A 505 -2.58 3.86 0.50
CA SER A 505 -3.58 3.60 -0.54
C SER A 505 -3.18 2.36 -1.34
N SER A 506 -4.10 1.78 -2.11
CA SER A 506 -3.73 0.83 -3.18
C SER A 506 -3.78 1.51 -4.54
N ILE A 507 -2.93 1.07 -5.46
CA ILE A 507 -2.96 1.52 -6.85
C ILE A 507 -3.25 0.34 -7.77
N ARG A 508 -4.08 0.56 -8.79
CA ARG A 508 -4.29 -0.42 -9.86
C ARG A 508 -3.00 -0.54 -10.66
N PHE A 509 -2.45 -1.74 -10.69
CA PHE A 509 -1.20 -2.05 -11.37
C PHE A 509 -1.14 -3.55 -11.71
N PHE A 510 -0.19 -3.99 -12.51
CA PHE A 510 -0.06 -5.42 -12.90
C PHE A 510 0.39 -6.33 -11.75
N ASN A 511 0.62 -5.75 -10.57
CA ASN A 511 0.85 -6.41 -9.29
C ASN A 511 0.14 -5.59 -8.20
N ILE A 512 -0.14 -6.18 -7.03
CA ILE A 512 -0.70 -5.43 -5.89
C ILE A 512 0.37 -4.47 -5.35
N TYR A 513 0.00 -3.20 -5.13
CA TYR A 513 0.89 -2.18 -4.58
C TYR A 513 0.26 -1.55 -3.32
N TRP A 514 0.99 -1.53 -2.21
CA TRP A 514 0.74 -0.56 -1.14
C TRP A 514 1.45 0.73 -1.51
N HIS A 515 0.68 1.74 -1.88
CA HIS A 515 1.15 3.05 -2.29
C HIS A 515 1.10 4.00 -1.10
N LEU A 516 2.26 4.51 -0.69
CA LEU A 516 2.39 5.59 0.28
C LEU A 516 2.63 6.91 -0.43
N SER A 517 2.00 7.97 0.07
CA SER A 517 2.21 9.33 -0.43
C SER A 517 2.33 10.32 0.71
N THR A 518 3.04 11.42 0.49
CA THR A 518 2.90 12.63 1.30
C THR A 518 2.10 13.62 0.47
N GLY A 519 0.85 13.87 0.87
CA GLY A 519 -0.09 14.56 0.00
C GLY A 519 -0.29 13.83 -1.34
N VAL A 520 -0.24 14.58 -2.45
CA VAL A 520 -0.37 14.00 -3.80
C VAL A 520 0.94 13.44 -4.36
N SER A 521 2.07 13.65 -3.68
CA SER A 521 3.38 13.17 -4.11
C SER A 521 3.65 11.75 -3.60
N GLU A 522 3.96 10.85 -4.51
CA GLU A 522 4.34 9.47 -4.22
C GLU A 522 5.68 9.42 -3.47
N THR A 523 5.73 8.60 -2.41
CA THR A 523 6.96 8.37 -1.65
C THR A 523 7.48 6.96 -1.86
N THR A 524 6.77 5.97 -1.35
CA THR A 524 7.19 4.57 -1.37
C THR A 524 6.04 3.69 -1.81
N CYS A 525 6.28 2.80 -2.78
CA CYS A 525 5.35 1.73 -3.10
C CYS A 525 5.94 0.37 -2.77
N PHE A 526 5.12 -0.52 -2.21
CA PHE A 526 5.48 -1.90 -1.91
C PHE A 526 4.72 -2.87 -2.82
N SER A 527 5.46 -3.58 -3.67
CA SER A 527 4.94 -4.60 -4.59
C SER A 527 4.70 -5.95 -3.91
N ILE A 528 3.54 -6.54 -4.14
CA ILE A 528 3.08 -7.79 -3.54
C ILE A 528 2.50 -8.64 -4.67
N PRO A 529 3.31 -9.27 -5.54
CA PRO A 529 4.58 -9.94 -5.27
C PRO A 529 5.85 -9.11 -5.54
N ALA A 530 6.95 -9.55 -4.94
CA ALA A 530 8.30 -9.07 -5.28
C ALA A 530 8.58 -9.14 -6.80
N MET A 531 9.26 -8.11 -7.30
CA MET A 531 9.65 -7.94 -8.69
C MET A 531 11.12 -8.30 -8.88
N LYS A 532 11.50 -8.76 -10.08
CA LYS A 532 12.90 -9.02 -10.41
C LYS A 532 13.42 -7.91 -11.33
N LEU A 533 14.25 -7.01 -10.80
CA LEU A 533 14.86 -5.88 -11.52
C LEU A 533 16.38 -6.05 -11.54
N ASN A 534 17.02 -5.88 -12.70
CA ASN A 534 18.46 -6.14 -12.89
C ASN A 534 18.94 -7.49 -12.35
N GLY A 535 18.08 -8.52 -12.39
CA GLY A 535 18.39 -9.86 -11.88
C GLY A 535 18.26 -10.03 -10.36
N VAL A 536 17.79 -9.01 -9.62
CA VAL A 536 17.63 -9.02 -8.16
C VAL A 536 16.17 -8.88 -7.77
N TRP A 537 15.74 -9.58 -6.72
CA TRP A 537 14.38 -9.42 -6.19
C TRP A 537 14.27 -8.16 -5.34
N VAL A 538 13.27 -7.33 -5.66
CA VAL A 538 12.94 -6.07 -4.99
C VAL A 538 11.50 -6.12 -4.51
N LEU A 539 11.23 -5.47 -3.39
CA LEU A 539 9.89 -5.31 -2.84
C LEU A 539 9.39 -3.86 -3.03
N ILE A 540 10.31 -2.90 -3.08
CA ILE A 540 10.02 -1.48 -3.18
C ILE A 540 10.47 -0.99 -4.57
N PRO A 541 9.59 -1.03 -5.60
CA PRO A 541 9.90 -0.58 -6.96
C PRO A 541 9.78 0.95 -7.14
N ASP A 542 9.06 1.64 -6.26
CA ASP A 542 9.05 3.10 -6.18
C ASP A 542 9.59 3.53 -4.82
N TYR A 543 10.73 4.22 -4.86
CA TYR A 543 11.50 4.65 -3.71
C TYR A 543 12.02 6.06 -4.02
N ARG A 544 11.14 7.04 -3.82
CA ARG A 544 11.26 8.36 -4.45
C ARG A 544 11.81 9.43 -3.51
N PRO A 545 12.82 10.21 -3.95
CA PRO A 545 13.45 11.24 -3.14
C PRO A 545 12.62 12.52 -3.14
N TYR A 546 11.97 12.85 -2.02
CA TYR A 546 11.21 14.09 -1.88
C TYR A 546 12.05 15.36 -2.10
N SER A 547 13.36 15.27 -1.88
CA SER A 547 14.32 16.34 -2.16
C SER A 547 14.70 16.51 -3.64
N GLY A 548 14.16 15.66 -4.53
CA GLY A 548 14.34 15.76 -5.97
C GLY A 548 13.39 16.76 -6.65
N PRO A 549 13.67 17.16 -7.89
CA PRO A 549 12.78 17.98 -8.69
C PRO A 549 11.52 17.20 -9.02
N PHE A 550 10.43 17.93 -9.17
CA PHE A 550 9.20 17.38 -9.71
C PHE A 550 9.33 17.11 -11.21
N TRP A 551 8.59 16.11 -11.69
CA TRP A 551 8.36 15.91 -13.10
C TRP A 551 7.65 17.13 -13.72
N PRO A 552 7.94 17.48 -14.98
CA PRO A 552 7.18 18.52 -15.66
C PRO A 552 5.68 18.16 -15.69
N GLY A 553 4.85 19.02 -15.10
CA GLY A 553 3.40 18.89 -15.12
C GLY A 553 2.79 17.99 -14.04
N GLN A 554 3.59 17.34 -13.19
CA GLN A 554 3.12 16.57 -12.03
C GLN A 554 4.11 16.66 -10.86
N PRO A 555 3.67 16.89 -9.60
CA PRO A 555 4.50 16.95 -8.41
C PRO A 555 4.96 15.55 -7.96
N GLN A 556 5.57 14.80 -8.87
CA GLN A 556 6.16 13.47 -8.66
C GLN A 556 7.66 13.51 -8.84
N HIS A 557 8.39 12.64 -8.14
CA HIS A 557 9.85 12.54 -8.21
C HIS A 557 10.28 11.26 -8.92
N ASP A 558 11.48 11.24 -9.50
CA ASP A 558 12.02 10.06 -10.18
C ASP A 558 12.54 9.00 -9.19
N CYS A 559 12.55 7.72 -9.59
CA CYS A 559 13.04 6.60 -8.80
C CYS A 559 14.32 6.00 -9.40
N GLN A 560 15.37 5.87 -8.57
CA GLN A 560 16.71 5.46 -9.02
C GLN A 560 17.30 4.27 -8.24
N SER A 561 16.64 3.82 -7.18
CA SER A 561 17.05 2.67 -6.37
C SER A 561 15.83 1.84 -5.98
N TRP A 562 16.02 0.53 -5.79
CA TRP A 562 14.95 -0.42 -5.54
C TRP A 562 15.29 -1.37 -4.40
N PRO A 563 14.80 -1.09 -3.18
CA PRO A 563 15.01 -1.97 -2.04
C PRO A 563 14.32 -3.33 -2.16
N GLY A 564 14.96 -4.38 -1.62
CA GLY A 564 14.43 -5.72 -1.48
C GLY A 564 14.77 -6.33 -0.13
N LEU A 565 13.93 -7.27 0.31
CA LEU A 565 14.09 -7.99 1.59
C LEU A 565 14.93 -9.27 1.42
N LEU A 566 14.79 -10.21 2.37
CA LEU A 566 15.51 -11.47 2.42
C LEU A 566 15.47 -12.24 1.09
N GLN A 567 16.66 -12.54 0.58
CA GLN A 567 16.88 -13.43 -0.55
C GLN A 567 18.21 -14.14 -0.41
N TYR A 568 18.26 -15.41 -0.82
CA TYR A 568 19.48 -16.19 -0.76
C TYR A 568 19.56 -17.33 -1.78
N GLN A 569 20.74 -17.91 -1.96
CA GLN A 569 20.96 -19.04 -2.86
C GLN A 569 21.07 -20.36 -2.09
N THR A 570 20.39 -21.40 -2.56
CA THR A 570 20.55 -22.78 -2.10
C THR A 570 20.98 -23.69 -3.26
N ALA A 571 21.21 -24.98 -2.97
CA ALA A 571 21.41 -26.00 -3.99
C ALA A 571 20.21 -26.13 -4.94
N ALA A 572 18.99 -25.97 -4.43
CA ALA A 572 17.75 -26.09 -5.19
C ALA A 572 17.43 -24.86 -6.05
N GLY A 573 17.97 -23.70 -5.70
CA GLY A 573 17.74 -22.47 -6.47
C GLY A 573 17.81 -21.20 -5.62
N GLU A 574 17.43 -20.10 -6.25
CA GLU A 574 17.25 -18.80 -5.60
C GLU A 574 16.00 -18.83 -4.72
N VAL A 575 16.11 -18.29 -3.52
CA VAL A 575 15.04 -18.20 -2.53
C VAL A 575 14.76 -16.73 -2.26
N ARG A 576 13.46 -16.41 -2.17
CA ARG A 576 12.94 -15.07 -1.85
C ARG A 576 11.77 -15.18 -0.90
N LEU A 577 11.29 -14.04 -0.41
CA LEU A 577 10.03 -13.97 0.32
C LEU A 577 8.81 -14.08 -0.62
N ALA A 578 7.83 -14.89 -0.20
CA ALA A 578 6.49 -14.99 -0.74
C ALA A 578 5.51 -14.37 0.27
N TYR A 579 4.62 -13.52 -0.22
CA TYR A 579 3.68 -12.78 0.63
C TYR A 579 2.60 -13.68 1.21
N ASP A 580 2.33 -13.49 2.51
CA ASP A 580 1.24 -14.17 3.22
C ASP A 580 0.06 -13.23 3.44
N LYS A 581 0.28 -12.09 4.10
CA LYS A 581 -0.76 -11.12 4.47
C LYS A 581 -0.20 -9.76 4.88
N THR A 582 -1.09 -8.77 5.01
CA THR A 582 -0.79 -7.46 5.61
C THR A 582 -1.72 -7.23 6.80
N VAL A 583 -1.16 -6.74 7.91
CA VAL A 583 -1.88 -6.25 9.08
C VAL A 583 -1.68 -4.74 9.12
N PHE A 584 -2.77 -3.98 9.13
CA PHE A 584 -2.70 -2.52 9.17
C PHE A 584 -2.83 -2.03 10.61
N GLU A 585 -1.86 -1.25 11.11
CA GLU A 585 -2.03 -0.55 12.39
C GLU A 585 -2.53 0.89 12.19
N SER A 586 -2.21 1.52 11.06
CA SER A 586 -2.60 2.89 10.75
C SER A 586 -2.70 3.14 9.25
N ILE A 587 -3.89 3.55 8.79
CA ILE A 587 -4.19 3.91 7.40
C ILE A 587 -4.85 5.28 7.27
N ALA A 588 -4.82 6.10 8.32
CA ALA A 588 -5.45 7.41 8.38
C ALA A 588 -4.40 8.53 8.24
N PRO A 589 -4.80 9.79 8.00
CA PRO A 589 -3.98 10.77 7.28
C PRO A 589 -2.79 11.39 8.04
N ASN A 590 -2.42 10.91 9.23
CA ASN A 590 -1.24 11.40 9.97
C ASN A 590 -0.10 10.38 10.03
N LEU A 591 -0.38 9.10 9.80
CA LEU A 591 0.59 8.03 9.98
C LEU A 591 0.24 6.85 9.05
N ALA A 592 1.18 6.46 8.20
CA ALA A 592 1.10 5.18 7.51
C ALA A 592 1.87 4.14 8.33
N ARG A 593 1.19 3.09 8.79
CA ARG A 593 1.85 1.98 9.51
C ARG A 593 1.14 0.65 9.26
N PHE A 594 1.88 -0.32 8.76
CA PHE A 594 1.37 -1.67 8.47
C PHE A 594 2.51 -2.69 8.55
N THR A 595 2.17 -3.94 8.84
CA THR A 595 3.10 -5.06 8.86
C THR A 595 2.76 -6.05 7.75
N MET A 596 3.74 -6.32 6.87
CA MET A 596 3.63 -7.39 5.89
C MET A 596 4.28 -8.66 6.43
N HIS A 597 3.60 -9.78 6.26
CA HIS A 597 4.07 -11.10 6.65
C HIS A 597 4.42 -11.92 5.41
N PHE A 598 5.48 -12.73 5.52
CA PHE A 598 5.96 -13.53 4.43
C PHE A 598 6.47 -14.89 4.90
N THR A 599 6.55 -15.80 3.94
CA THR A 599 7.23 -17.08 4.04
C THR A 599 8.25 -17.19 2.93
N SER A 600 9.45 -17.69 3.19
CA SER A 600 10.43 -17.92 2.12
C SER A 600 9.92 -18.99 1.15
N THR A 601 10.31 -18.91 -0.12
CA THR A 601 9.82 -19.85 -1.17
C THR A 601 10.24 -21.30 -0.97
N ASP A 602 11.25 -21.57 -0.13
CA ASP A 602 11.63 -22.92 0.34
C ASP A 602 10.93 -23.34 1.65
N GLY A 603 10.10 -22.44 2.23
CA GLY A 603 9.40 -22.65 3.48
C GLY A 603 10.32 -22.80 4.70
N ALA A 604 11.53 -22.26 4.66
CA ALA A 604 12.49 -22.31 5.76
C ALA A 604 12.41 -21.12 6.72
N ALA A 605 12.01 -19.93 6.24
CA ALA A 605 11.94 -18.71 7.04
C ALA A 605 10.53 -18.12 7.07
N ARG A 606 10.12 -17.61 8.23
CA ARG A 606 9.01 -16.66 8.38
C ARG A 606 9.57 -15.26 8.51
N ALA A 607 8.91 -14.30 7.90
CA ALA A 607 9.34 -12.90 7.95
C ALA A 607 8.20 -11.96 8.29
N ALA A 608 8.53 -10.89 8.99
CA ALA A 608 7.65 -9.74 9.19
C ALA A 608 8.43 -8.45 8.86
N ALA A 609 7.80 -7.55 8.10
CA ALA A 609 8.32 -6.22 7.83
C ALA A 609 7.26 -5.19 8.18
N THR A 610 7.43 -4.52 9.33
CA THR A 610 6.60 -3.39 9.73
C THR A 610 7.13 -2.12 9.08
N VAL A 611 6.30 -1.49 8.26
CA VAL A 611 6.55 -0.23 7.56
C VAL A 611 5.97 0.91 8.38
N MET A 612 6.69 2.02 8.47
CA MET A 612 6.17 3.28 8.96
C MET A 612 6.65 4.46 8.12
N GLU A 613 5.73 5.34 7.75
CA GLU A 613 6.03 6.68 7.24
C GLU A 613 5.17 7.73 7.91
N ILE A 614 5.70 8.94 7.96
CA ILE A 614 5.10 10.16 8.53
C ILE A 614 5.13 11.26 7.47
N PRO A 615 4.33 12.33 7.58
CA PRO A 615 4.45 13.46 6.67
C PRO A 615 5.86 14.04 6.69
N GLN A 616 6.40 14.31 5.51
CA GLN A 616 7.79 14.72 5.30
C GLN A 616 7.83 15.82 4.24
N ASP A 617 8.37 16.97 4.62
CA ASP A 617 8.49 18.16 3.77
C ASP A 617 9.94 18.48 3.37
N ASP A 618 10.90 17.77 3.94
CA ASP A 618 12.33 17.92 3.65
C ASP A 618 12.88 16.74 2.85
N GLN A 619 12.71 15.52 3.37
CA GLN A 619 13.38 14.33 2.89
C GLN A 619 12.51 13.11 3.19
N MET A 620 12.33 12.27 2.18
CA MET A 620 11.61 11.01 2.32
C MET A 620 12.39 10.06 3.22
N ARG A 621 11.72 9.44 4.19
CA ARG A 621 12.25 8.41 5.08
C ARG A 621 11.19 7.34 5.32
N THR A 622 11.55 6.10 4.98
CA THR A 622 10.74 4.92 5.28
C THR A 622 11.41 4.14 6.40
N PHE A 623 10.71 3.98 7.52
CA PHE A 623 11.20 3.18 8.64
C PHE A 623 10.70 1.74 8.48
N LEU A 624 11.61 0.77 8.54
CA LEU A 624 11.29 -0.64 8.51
C LEU A 624 11.76 -1.30 9.81
N LYS A 625 10.87 -2.02 10.49
CA LYS A 625 11.27 -3.04 11.46
C LYS A 625 11.12 -4.40 10.80
N ILE A 626 12.23 -5.12 10.67
CA ILE A 626 12.34 -6.39 9.95
C ILE A 626 12.66 -7.49 10.95
N ARG A 627 11.94 -8.61 10.86
CA ARG A 627 12.19 -9.84 11.59
C ARG A 627 12.22 -11.03 10.63
N TYR A 628 13.23 -11.87 10.72
CA TYR A 628 13.33 -13.17 10.06
C TYR A 628 13.55 -14.26 11.10
N ASP A 629 12.74 -15.32 11.05
CA ASP A 629 12.83 -16.49 11.91
C ASP A 629 13.06 -17.75 11.06
N PHE A 630 14.22 -18.38 11.19
CA PHE A 630 14.55 -19.61 10.48
C PHE A 630 14.01 -20.82 11.25
N THR A 631 13.11 -21.56 10.61
CA THR A 631 12.41 -22.72 11.19
C THR A 631 13.02 -24.05 10.76
N LYS A 632 13.96 -24.02 9.81
CA LYS A 632 14.66 -25.19 9.27
C LYS A 632 16.12 -24.84 9.03
N ASP A 633 16.97 -25.86 9.05
CA ASP A 633 18.37 -25.71 8.64
C ASP A 633 18.44 -25.38 7.14
N VAL A 634 19.28 -24.40 6.79
CA VAL A 634 19.50 -23.96 5.40
C VAL A 634 20.99 -23.80 5.15
N VAL A 635 21.50 -24.49 4.14
CA VAL A 635 22.87 -24.30 3.65
C VAL A 635 22.86 -23.25 2.55
N ILE A 636 23.56 -22.14 2.79
CA ILE A 636 23.75 -21.10 1.77
C ILE A 636 24.79 -21.59 0.77
N LYS A 637 24.46 -21.51 -0.53
CA LYS A 637 25.31 -21.96 -1.62
C LYS A 637 26.25 -20.85 -2.08
N GLY A 638 27.54 -21.14 -2.14
CA GLY A 638 28.58 -20.20 -2.59
C GLY A 638 29.09 -19.32 -1.45
N ASP A 639 29.71 -18.19 -1.77
CA ASP A 639 30.13 -17.21 -0.78
C ASP A 639 28.89 -16.51 -0.18
N ALA A 640 28.60 -16.78 1.09
CA ALA A 640 27.42 -16.24 1.77
C ALA A 640 27.46 -14.72 1.90
N ARG A 641 28.64 -14.08 1.92
CA ARG A 641 28.77 -12.61 1.86
C ARG A 641 28.18 -12.03 0.57
N ALA A 642 28.16 -12.83 -0.50
CA ALA A 642 27.62 -12.45 -1.80
C ALA A 642 26.16 -12.90 -2.02
N THR A 643 25.84 -14.07 -1.48
CA THR A 643 24.62 -14.82 -1.81
C THR A 643 23.57 -14.83 -0.72
N PHE A 644 23.87 -14.43 0.52
CA PHE A 644 22.87 -14.20 1.57
C PHE A 644 22.65 -12.69 1.75
N ARG A 645 21.44 -12.23 1.44
CA ARG A 645 21.08 -10.80 1.45
C ARG A 645 19.84 -10.61 2.31
N TRP A 646 20.00 -10.06 3.51
CA TRP A 646 18.86 -9.88 4.42
C TRP A 646 18.15 -8.53 4.21
N LEU A 647 18.83 -7.56 3.59
CA LEU A 647 18.27 -6.35 3.00
C LEU A 647 19.16 -5.92 1.83
N ASN A 648 18.57 -5.59 0.69
CA ASN A 648 19.27 -5.23 -0.53
C ASN A 648 18.75 -3.88 -1.07
N VAL A 649 19.60 -3.10 -1.72
CA VAL A 649 19.21 -1.92 -2.49
C VAL A 649 19.84 -2.02 -3.88
N ASN A 650 18.99 -2.20 -4.89
CA ASN A 650 19.39 -2.34 -6.29
C ASN A 650 19.28 -1.02 -7.02
N ASP A 651 20.39 -0.50 -7.52
CA ASP A 651 20.42 0.80 -8.19
C ASP A 651 20.23 0.67 -9.69
N LYS A 652 19.50 1.62 -10.24
CA LYS A 652 19.22 1.73 -11.68
C LYS A 652 20.47 2.04 -12.49
N HIS A 653 21.41 2.78 -11.90
CA HIS A 653 22.62 3.25 -12.55
C HIS A 653 23.85 3.09 -11.67
N LEU A 654 25.03 3.14 -12.29
CA LEU A 654 26.31 3.11 -11.59
C LEU A 654 26.50 4.40 -10.75
N PRO A 655 26.68 4.32 -9.42
CA PRO A 655 27.02 5.47 -8.60
C PRO A 655 28.49 5.88 -8.76
N GLN A 656 28.85 7.10 -8.33
CA GLN A 656 30.24 7.55 -8.29
C GLN A 656 31.01 6.97 -7.11
N SER A 657 30.33 6.79 -5.97
CA SER A 657 30.95 6.28 -4.75
C SER A 657 29.98 5.50 -3.87
N LEU A 658 30.56 4.63 -3.05
CA LEU A 658 29.93 4.10 -1.86
C LEU A 658 30.19 5.05 -0.69
N VAL A 659 29.19 5.18 0.18
CA VAL A 659 29.30 5.88 1.46
C VAL A 659 28.89 4.94 2.58
N TYR A 660 29.68 4.84 3.65
CA TYR A 660 29.33 4.00 4.78
C TYR A 660 30.07 4.40 6.06
N LEU A 661 29.58 3.95 7.21
CA LEU A 661 30.27 4.06 8.49
C LEU A 661 31.04 2.78 8.79
N ASP A 662 32.36 2.85 8.83
CA ASP A 662 33.20 1.68 9.08
C ASP A 662 33.17 1.20 10.54
N ALA A 663 33.81 0.06 10.79
CA ALA A 663 33.90 -0.54 12.13
C ALA A 663 34.63 0.35 13.17
N ALA A 664 35.44 1.32 12.74
CA ALA A 664 36.08 2.30 13.61
C ALA A 664 35.19 3.51 13.91
N GLY A 665 33.97 3.53 13.37
CA GLY A 665 33.03 4.64 13.50
C GLY A 665 33.40 5.85 12.64
N GLN A 666 34.18 5.65 11.58
CA GLN A 666 34.56 6.70 10.63
C GLN A 666 33.72 6.62 9.35
N SER A 667 33.29 7.78 8.88
CA SER A 667 32.52 7.90 7.63
C SER A 667 33.47 7.81 6.44
N VAL A 668 33.24 6.81 5.59
CA VAL A 668 34.06 6.51 4.43
C VAL A 668 33.32 6.90 3.16
N VAL A 669 34.05 7.51 2.22
CA VAL A 669 33.64 7.70 0.83
C VAL A 669 34.66 7.02 -0.05
N THR A 670 34.23 6.14 -0.95
CA THR A 670 35.15 5.42 -1.84
C THR A 670 34.56 5.18 -3.22
N ASN A 671 35.39 5.30 -4.27
CA ASN A 671 35.04 4.91 -5.63
C ASN A 671 35.26 3.39 -5.88
N GLN A 672 35.73 2.64 -4.87
CA GLN A 672 35.80 1.19 -4.92
C GLN A 672 34.40 0.60 -4.68
N LEU A 673 33.63 0.44 -5.75
CA LEU A 673 32.23 -0.03 -5.72
C LEU A 673 32.07 -1.55 -5.52
N GLN A 674 33.11 -2.23 -5.04
CA GLN A 674 33.13 -3.68 -4.83
C GLN A 674 33.58 -3.94 -3.41
N ALA A 675 32.73 -4.60 -2.63
CA ALA A 675 33.00 -4.97 -1.25
C ALA A 675 32.29 -6.29 -0.91
N LEU A 676 32.93 -7.13 -0.11
CA LEU A 676 32.35 -8.38 0.38
C LEU A 676 32.49 -8.45 1.89
N GLY A 677 31.37 -8.59 2.59
CA GLY A 677 31.29 -8.83 4.04
C GLY A 677 32.02 -7.80 4.90
N ARG A 678 32.01 -6.52 4.51
CA ARG A 678 32.69 -5.46 5.28
C ARG A 678 31.89 -5.13 6.55
N PRO A 679 32.54 -5.04 7.73
CA PRO A 679 31.85 -4.67 8.97
C PRO A 679 31.46 -3.20 8.95
N LEU A 680 30.28 -2.91 9.49
CA LEU A 680 29.81 -1.57 9.78
C LEU A 680 30.05 -1.21 11.27
N GLY A 681 30.06 0.09 11.58
CA GLY A 681 30.17 0.57 12.96
C GLY A 681 29.01 0.11 13.86
N ALA A 682 29.23 0.09 15.18
CA ALA A 682 28.25 -0.47 16.12
C ALA A 682 27.08 0.49 16.42
N GLU A 683 27.35 1.78 16.54
CA GLU A 683 26.33 2.77 16.89
C GLU A 683 25.77 3.39 15.62
N PHE A 684 24.49 3.16 15.30
CA PHE A 684 23.74 3.77 14.20
C PHE A 684 24.43 3.78 12.82
N PRO A 685 25.03 2.66 12.35
CA PRO A 685 25.78 2.66 11.11
C PRO A 685 24.89 2.91 9.90
N PHE A 686 25.50 3.39 8.82
CA PHE A 686 24.84 3.52 7.54
C PHE A 686 25.68 2.95 6.40
N VAL A 687 25.00 2.63 5.30
CA VAL A 687 25.61 2.29 4.00
C VAL A 687 24.73 2.83 2.88
N GLY A 688 25.34 3.31 1.81
CA GLY A 688 24.64 3.91 0.70
C GLY A 688 25.52 4.18 -0.50
N THR A 689 24.94 4.89 -1.46
CA THR A 689 25.56 5.25 -2.73
C THR A 689 25.38 6.73 -2.99
N HIS A 690 26.40 7.34 -3.60
CA HIS A 690 26.37 8.72 -4.02
C HIS A 690 26.67 8.88 -5.51
N GLY A 691 26.01 9.84 -6.14
CA GLY A 691 26.38 10.29 -7.49
C GLY A 691 25.78 9.48 -8.64
N MET A 692 24.61 8.85 -8.47
CA MET A 692 23.92 8.28 -9.63
C MET A 692 23.46 9.40 -10.57
N PRO A 693 23.49 9.20 -11.90
CA PRO A 693 23.08 10.21 -12.86
C PRO A 693 21.69 10.79 -12.57
N GLY A 694 21.60 12.11 -12.50
CA GLY A 694 20.35 12.83 -12.33
C GLY A 694 19.50 12.88 -13.59
N THR A 695 18.20 13.13 -13.39
CA THR A 695 17.19 13.40 -14.41
C THR A 695 16.46 14.69 -14.03
N HIS A 696 15.69 15.28 -14.97
CA HIS A 696 14.84 16.45 -14.70
C HIS A 696 15.54 17.65 -14.01
N GLY A 697 16.81 17.88 -14.31
CA GLY A 697 17.58 19.02 -13.77
C GLY A 697 18.33 18.75 -12.47
N THR A 698 18.16 17.57 -11.86
CA THR A 698 19.01 17.13 -10.73
C THR A 698 20.41 16.79 -11.19
N LYS A 699 21.41 17.12 -10.37
CA LYS A 699 22.80 16.70 -10.60
C LYS A 699 22.98 15.21 -10.32
N TYR A 700 22.58 14.76 -9.13
CA TYR A 700 22.73 13.37 -8.67
C TYR A 700 21.54 12.85 -7.88
N PHE A 701 21.28 11.56 -8.03
CA PHE A 701 20.46 10.78 -7.11
C PHE A 701 21.33 9.88 -6.23
N ASN A 702 20.83 9.58 -5.05
CA ASN A 702 21.56 8.87 -4.01
C ASN A 702 20.58 7.99 -3.20
N SER A 703 21.12 7.01 -2.50
CA SER A 703 20.35 6.14 -1.60
C SER A 703 21.15 5.84 -0.36
N LEU A 704 20.45 5.74 0.77
CA LEU A 704 21.02 5.45 2.08
C LEU A 704 20.15 4.44 2.82
N VAL A 705 20.82 3.51 3.49
CA VAL A 705 20.24 2.68 4.56
C VAL A 705 20.94 3.05 5.86
N LEU A 706 20.19 3.56 6.83
CA LEU A 706 20.64 3.77 8.21
C LEU A 706 20.08 2.64 9.09
N ILE A 707 20.93 2.00 9.88
CA ILE A 707 20.54 0.95 10.82
C ILE A 707 20.36 1.59 12.20
N ARG A 708 19.16 1.53 12.76
CA ARG A 708 18.83 2.08 14.08
C ARG A 708 19.02 1.06 15.20
N SER A 709 18.76 -0.21 14.91
CA SER A 709 19.06 -1.34 15.80
C SER A 709 19.30 -2.59 14.97
N PHE A 710 20.12 -3.50 15.48
CA PHE A 710 20.43 -4.78 14.84
C PHE A 710 20.72 -5.84 15.89
N GLN A 711 20.12 -7.01 15.74
CA GLN A 711 20.43 -8.20 16.51
C GLN A 711 20.18 -9.43 15.64
N ALA A 712 21.12 -10.36 15.61
CA ALA A 712 20.94 -11.60 14.87
C ALA A 712 21.57 -12.78 15.60
N ARG A 713 21.05 -13.98 15.31
CA ARG A 713 21.72 -15.24 15.55
C ARG A 713 21.84 -15.96 14.22
N LEU A 714 23.06 -16.10 13.70
CA LEU A 714 23.35 -16.77 12.43
C LEU A 714 24.34 -17.91 12.68
N ALA A 715 24.07 -19.08 12.12
CA ALA A 715 24.82 -20.32 12.39
C ALA A 715 24.93 -20.64 13.89
N GLY A 716 23.89 -20.33 14.67
CA GLY A 716 23.88 -20.48 16.12
C GLY A 716 24.75 -19.48 16.90
N GLN A 717 25.34 -18.48 16.25
CA GLN A 717 26.18 -17.45 16.89
C GLN A 717 25.47 -16.11 16.93
N GLU A 718 25.46 -15.46 18.10
CA GLU A 718 24.93 -14.10 18.25
C GLU A 718 25.83 -13.07 17.54
N GLN A 719 25.20 -12.13 16.85
CA GLN A 719 25.83 -11.03 16.14
C GLN A 719 25.17 -9.70 16.52
N GLN A 720 26.01 -8.71 16.82
CA GLN A 720 25.58 -7.36 17.22
C GLN A 720 25.92 -6.29 16.18
N ASN A 721 26.79 -6.61 15.21
CA ASN A 721 27.18 -5.70 14.13
C ASN A 721 26.64 -6.21 12.80
N ALA A 722 26.20 -5.28 11.95
CA ALA A 722 25.82 -5.58 10.58
C ALA A 722 27.05 -5.56 9.65
N PHE A 723 26.97 -6.34 8.58
CA PHE A 723 27.97 -6.38 7.51
C PHE A 723 27.33 -6.01 6.19
N PHE A 724 28.10 -5.46 5.26
CA PHE A 724 27.62 -5.13 3.93
C PHE A 724 28.53 -5.65 2.82
N SER A 725 27.92 -5.86 1.66
CA SER A 725 28.58 -6.16 0.41
C SER A 725 28.03 -5.24 -0.68
N SER A 726 28.78 -5.10 -1.77
CA SER A 726 28.37 -4.34 -2.94
C SER A 726 29.00 -4.92 -4.19
N GLN A 727 28.25 -4.89 -5.28
CA GLN A 727 28.73 -5.32 -6.59
C GLN A 727 28.12 -4.46 -7.68
N TYR A 728 28.99 -3.74 -8.40
CA TYR A 728 28.61 -2.85 -9.49
C TYR A 728 29.42 -3.13 -10.77
N HIS A 729 28.68 -3.21 -11.89
CA HIS A 729 29.23 -3.24 -13.24
C HIS A 729 28.68 -2.05 -14.06
N LYS A 730 27.68 -2.26 -14.93
CA LYS A 730 26.92 -1.16 -15.58
C LYS A 730 25.75 -0.68 -14.72
N THR A 731 25.19 -1.61 -13.97
CA THR A 731 24.23 -1.46 -12.89
C THR A 731 24.74 -2.30 -11.72
N GLY A 732 24.13 -2.19 -10.55
CA GLY A 732 24.56 -2.96 -9.40
C GLY A 732 23.74 -2.68 -8.18
N ASN A 733 24.18 -3.26 -7.08
CA ASN A 733 23.47 -3.16 -5.82
C ASN A 733 24.45 -3.22 -4.64
N TYR A 734 24.01 -2.70 -3.50
CA TYR A 734 24.60 -2.97 -2.21
C TYR A 734 23.59 -3.68 -1.33
N TRP A 735 24.07 -4.48 -0.38
CA TRP A 735 23.19 -5.25 0.50
C TRP A 735 23.86 -5.52 1.83
N LEU A 736 23.02 -5.75 2.83
CA LEU A 736 23.44 -6.18 4.15
C LEU A 736 23.43 -7.71 4.22
N THR A 737 24.48 -8.27 4.83
CA THR A 737 24.85 -9.69 4.77
C THR A 737 25.53 -10.16 6.06
N THR A 738 26.21 -11.30 5.99
CA THR A 738 27.12 -11.88 7.01
C THR A 738 28.59 -11.58 6.64
N ASP A 739 29.49 -11.79 7.60
CA ASP A 739 30.95 -11.76 7.41
C ASP A 739 31.56 -13.06 6.87
N SER A 740 30.80 -14.15 6.89
CA SER A 740 31.28 -15.51 6.71
C SER A 740 31.12 -15.96 5.26
N GLU A 741 32.16 -16.61 4.70
CA GLU A 741 32.10 -17.19 3.35
C GLU A 741 31.15 -18.39 3.27
N SER A 742 31.09 -19.18 4.33
CA SER A 742 30.19 -20.33 4.46
C SER A 742 29.18 -20.04 5.56
N LEU A 743 27.90 -20.25 5.25
CA LEU A 743 26.82 -20.02 6.20
C LEU A 743 25.84 -21.19 6.17
N VAL A 744 25.63 -21.80 7.35
CA VAL A 744 24.57 -22.77 7.58
C VAL A 744 23.65 -22.19 8.64
N LEU A 745 22.49 -21.71 8.20
CA LEU A 745 21.45 -21.23 9.09
C LEU A 745 20.83 -22.44 9.80
N ARG A 746 20.57 -22.31 11.09
CA ARG A 746 19.97 -23.36 11.92
C ARG A 746 18.51 -23.06 12.20
N ALA A 747 17.72 -24.10 12.41
CA ALA A 747 16.41 -23.92 13.03
C ALA A 747 16.58 -23.20 14.39
N GLY A 748 15.88 -22.08 14.57
CA GLY A 748 16.01 -21.19 15.73
C GLY A 748 16.97 -20.01 15.53
N ASP A 749 17.67 -19.92 14.41
CA ASP A 749 18.37 -18.70 14.00
C ASP A 749 17.38 -17.58 13.66
N TYR A 750 17.81 -16.34 13.82
CA TYR A 750 16.97 -15.17 13.55
C TYR A 750 17.77 -13.93 13.16
N LEU A 751 17.06 -12.95 12.61
CA LEU A 751 17.57 -11.59 12.42
C LEU A 751 16.46 -10.59 12.71
N GLU A 752 16.76 -9.59 13.53
CA GLU A 752 15.90 -8.44 13.79
C GLU A 752 16.69 -7.14 13.55
N ALA A 753 16.09 -6.22 12.80
CA ALA A 753 16.69 -4.91 12.54
C ALA A 753 15.63 -3.82 12.41
N GLU A 754 15.91 -2.64 12.95
CA GLU A 754 15.22 -1.41 12.56
C GLU A 754 16.10 -0.62 11.60
N VAL A 755 15.62 -0.37 10.39
CA VAL A 755 16.33 0.40 9.37
C VAL A 755 15.50 1.60 8.91
N MET A 756 16.19 2.63 8.45
CA MET A 756 15.59 3.78 7.79
C MET A 756 16.16 3.88 6.38
N LEU A 757 15.27 3.83 5.39
CA LEU A 757 15.59 3.98 3.98
C LEU A 757 15.40 5.46 3.61
N VAL A 758 16.41 6.05 2.97
CA VAL A 758 16.41 7.46 2.55
C VAL A 758 16.92 7.58 1.10
N PRO A 759 16.03 7.70 0.10
CA PRO A 759 16.42 8.10 -1.24
C PRO A 759 16.55 9.62 -1.27
N HIS A 760 17.64 10.18 -1.78
CA HIS A 760 17.78 11.65 -1.79
C HIS A 760 18.44 12.19 -3.05
N ALA A 761 18.08 13.43 -3.38
CA ALA A 761 18.67 14.20 -4.46
C ALA A 761 19.31 15.52 -3.98
N GLU A 762 19.13 15.85 -2.70
CA GLU A 762 19.83 16.96 -2.04
C GLU A 762 21.30 16.59 -1.78
N GLY A 763 22.15 17.62 -1.85
CA GLY A 763 23.56 17.54 -1.44
C GLY A 763 24.49 17.21 -2.61
N THR A 764 25.45 18.09 -2.88
CA THR A 764 26.53 17.79 -3.81
C THR A 764 27.66 16.99 -3.17
N GLU A 765 27.78 17.04 -1.85
CA GLU A 765 28.82 16.35 -1.07
C GLU A 765 28.29 15.00 -0.53
N PRO A 766 29.06 13.89 -0.64
CA PRO A 766 28.57 12.54 -0.36
C PRO A 766 28.05 12.27 1.06
N LEU A 767 28.55 12.98 2.07
CA LEU A 767 28.28 12.68 3.48
C LEU A 767 27.25 13.61 4.15
N VAL A 768 26.77 14.65 3.47
CA VAL A 768 25.87 15.65 4.08
C VAL A 768 24.57 15.01 4.57
N VAL A 769 23.88 14.26 3.71
CA VAL A 769 22.62 13.59 4.08
C VAL A 769 22.87 12.40 5.02
N PRO A 770 23.83 11.48 4.77
CA PRO A 770 24.11 10.39 5.70
C PRO A 770 24.37 10.82 7.14
N GLU A 771 25.24 11.82 7.35
CA GLU A 771 25.54 12.31 8.70
C GLU A 771 24.37 13.06 9.34
N ARG A 772 23.63 13.85 8.54
CA ARG A 772 22.43 14.54 9.02
C ARG A 772 21.39 13.54 9.53
N GLU A 773 21.08 12.52 8.73
CA GLU A 773 20.05 11.54 9.06
C GLU A 773 20.48 10.62 10.22
N ARG A 774 21.76 10.22 10.26
CA ARG A 774 22.37 9.52 11.41
C ARG A 774 22.21 10.34 12.69
N ARG A 775 22.40 11.66 12.63
CA ARG A 775 22.20 12.55 13.78
C ARG A 775 20.73 12.66 14.17
N TYR A 776 19.84 12.90 13.21
CA TYR A 776 18.41 13.18 13.46
C TYR A 776 17.62 11.98 13.98
N TYR A 777 17.97 10.76 13.56
CA TYR A 777 17.23 9.53 13.89
C TYR A 777 18.06 8.46 14.59
N GLY A 778 19.36 8.68 14.75
CA GLY A 778 20.29 7.85 15.52
C GLY A 778 20.81 8.56 16.77
N THR A 779 21.97 9.20 16.70
CA THR A 779 22.72 9.69 17.88
C THR A 779 22.00 10.76 18.69
N ALA A 780 21.18 11.61 18.04
CA ALA A 780 20.26 12.54 18.70
C ALA A 780 18.81 12.25 18.30
N GLY A 781 18.50 10.96 18.11
CA GLY A 781 17.22 10.45 17.64
C GLY A 781 16.06 10.70 18.61
N PRO A 782 14.82 10.41 18.16
CA PRO A 782 13.62 10.58 18.98
C PRO A 782 13.70 9.84 20.32
N THR A 783 13.46 10.56 21.41
CA THR A 783 13.29 10.00 22.77
C THR A 783 11.97 10.46 23.39
N LEU A 784 11.52 9.74 24.43
CA LEU A 784 10.26 10.00 25.11
C LEU A 784 10.43 9.88 26.63
N THR A 785 10.02 10.91 27.34
CA THR A 785 9.83 10.90 28.80
C THR A 785 8.34 11.12 29.10
N VAL A 786 7.71 10.23 29.85
CA VAL A 786 6.28 10.31 30.18
C VAL A 786 6.11 10.83 31.60
N THR A 787 5.26 11.85 31.78
CA THR A 787 4.89 12.41 33.09
C THR A 787 3.49 11.99 33.53
N THR A 788 2.59 11.68 32.59
CA THR A 788 1.25 11.13 32.87
C THR A 788 0.87 10.11 31.81
N GLY A 789 0.32 8.97 32.24
CA GLY A 789 0.08 7.81 31.38
C GLY A 789 1.19 6.76 31.46
N ARG A 790 1.12 5.75 30.58
CA ARG A 790 2.09 4.65 30.51
C ARG A 790 2.73 4.55 29.12
N ALA A 791 4.04 4.73 29.05
CA ALA A 791 4.80 4.55 27.81
C ALA A 791 4.65 3.13 27.25
N ARG A 792 4.41 3.02 25.94
CA ARG A 792 4.37 1.75 25.19
C ARG A 792 5.52 1.63 24.20
N ARG A 793 5.89 2.73 23.55
CA ARG A 793 6.97 2.79 22.56
C ARG A 793 7.54 4.20 22.47
N THR A 794 8.85 4.30 22.22
CA THR A 794 9.57 5.57 22.07
C THR A 794 9.36 6.22 20.70
N PHE A 795 9.47 5.45 19.61
CA PHE A 795 9.30 5.96 18.24
C PHE A 795 8.47 5.00 17.36
N PRO A 796 7.30 5.43 16.86
CA PRO A 796 6.63 6.69 17.18
C PRO A 796 6.24 6.69 18.67
N ALA A 797 6.21 7.88 19.29
CA ALA A 797 5.88 8.00 20.70
C ALA A 797 4.47 7.45 20.93
N THR A 798 4.33 6.38 21.70
CA THR A 798 3.05 5.71 21.93
C THR A 798 2.82 5.59 23.44
N ILE A 799 1.71 6.13 23.92
CA ILE A 799 1.43 6.27 25.36
C ILE A 799 -0.03 5.92 25.61
N GLU A 800 -0.27 5.10 26.63
CA GLU A 800 -1.60 4.84 27.16
C GLU A 800 -2.00 5.97 28.12
N ALA A 801 -3.19 6.53 27.95
CA ALA A 801 -3.74 7.55 28.82
C ALA A 801 -3.97 7.04 30.25
N ASP A 802 -3.79 7.95 31.20
CA ASP A 802 -4.24 7.79 32.58
C ASP A 802 -5.42 8.75 32.80
N HIS A 803 -6.63 8.21 33.00
CA HIS A 803 -7.88 8.97 33.14
C HIS A 803 -8.06 10.07 32.07
N GLU A 804 -7.93 9.70 30.79
CA GLU A 804 -8.05 10.59 29.61
C GLU A 804 -6.99 11.70 29.51
N VAL A 805 -5.83 11.49 30.13
CA VAL A 805 -4.68 12.39 30.00
C VAL A 805 -3.44 11.61 29.60
N VAL A 806 -2.73 12.14 28.61
CA VAL A 806 -1.35 11.76 28.29
C VAL A 806 -0.50 13.02 28.42
N ALA A 807 0.63 12.95 29.11
CA ALA A 807 1.59 14.05 29.18
C ALA A 807 3.03 13.55 29.17
N GLY A 808 3.91 14.33 28.56
CA GLY A 808 5.34 14.00 28.51
C GLY A 808 6.15 14.99 27.70
N THR A 809 7.38 14.57 27.39
CA THR A 809 8.33 15.32 26.58
C THR A 809 8.86 14.42 25.48
N VAL A 810 8.75 14.85 24.23
CA VAL A 810 9.47 14.25 23.10
C VAL A 810 10.64 15.15 22.74
N THR A 811 11.81 14.56 22.53
CA THR A 811 13.00 15.25 22.01
C THR A 811 13.51 14.51 20.77
N GLY A 812 14.23 15.20 19.88
CA GLY A 812 14.78 14.59 18.66
C GLY A 812 13.75 14.39 17.55
N GLY A 813 14.18 13.78 16.44
CA GLY A 813 13.43 13.78 15.18
C GLY A 813 13.58 15.09 14.39
N ASN A 814 12.89 15.18 13.26
CA ASN A 814 12.92 16.37 12.40
C ASN A 814 11.57 16.62 11.74
N SER A 815 11.20 17.90 11.57
CA SER A 815 9.94 18.34 10.98
C SER A 815 8.73 17.80 11.75
N CYS A 816 8.05 16.74 11.28
CA CYS A 816 6.88 16.17 11.94
C CYS A 816 7.26 14.93 12.75
N THR A 817 6.93 14.91 14.05
CA THR A 817 7.06 13.71 14.90
C THR A 817 5.69 13.28 15.43
N PRO A 818 5.26 12.04 15.19
CA PRO A 818 3.95 11.55 15.64
C PRO A 818 3.92 11.25 17.15
N ILE A 819 2.80 11.61 17.78
CA ILE A 819 2.43 11.22 19.15
C ILE A 819 1.12 10.44 19.08
N ILE A 820 1.15 9.19 19.52
CA ILE A 820 0.02 8.27 19.59
C ILE A 820 -0.43 8.15 21.05
N ALA A 821 -1.62 8.68 21.35
CA ALA A 821 -2.22 8.68 22.67
C ALA A 821 -3.44 7.74 22.69
N GLY A 822 -3.31 6.55 23.28
CA GLY A 822 -4.35 5.52 23.36
C GLY A 822 -5.11 5.52 24.69
N GLY A 823 -6.18 4.73 24.80
CA GLY A 823 -6.93 4.53 26.05
C GLY A 823 -7.98 5.60 26.40
N PHE A 824 -8.46 6.38 25.42
CA PHE A 824 -9.52 7.38 25.64
C PHE A 824 -10.92 6.78 25.54
N ASP A 825 -11.86 7.27 26.34
CA ASP A 825 -13.21 6.69 26.43
C ASP A 825 -14.11 7.06 25.25
N HIS A 826 -13.77 8.13 24.53
CA HIS A 826 -14.55 8.61 23.39
C HIS A 826 -13.64 9.18 22.29
N TRP A 827 -14.07 9.11 21.04
CA TRP A 827 -13.30 9.52 19.86
C TRP A 827 -13.34 11.04 19.58
N ALA A 828 -14.42 11.72 20.00
CA ALA A 828 -14.62 13.12 19.62
C ALA A 828 -13.80 14.12 20.45
N VAL A 829 -13.32 15.16 19.77
CA VAL A 829 -12.68 16.38 20.28
C VAL A 829 -11.44 16.13 21.17
N PRO A 830 -10.41 15.43 20.65
CA PRO A 830 -9.11 15.42 21.30
C PRO A 830 -8.42 16.79 21.17
N LEU A 831 -7.61 17.14 22.17
CA LEU A 831 -6.90 18.41 22.25
C LEU A 831 -5.41 18.14 22.49
N LEU A 832 -4.57 18.71 21.63
CA LEU A 832 -3.12 18.74 21.81
C LEU A 832 -2.70 20.08 22.41
N TRP A 833 -1.89 20.02 23.45
CA TRP A 833 -1.27 21.17 24.10
C TRP A 833 0.24 21.01 23.99
N VAL A 834 0.94 22.07 23.60
CA VAL A 834 2.41 22.12 23.63
C VAL A 834 2.81 23.31 24.48
N ASP A 835 3.63 23.06 25.50
CA ASP A 835 4.05 24.06 26.49
C ASP A 835 2.87 24.87 27.09
N GLY A 836 1.75 24.18 27.33
CA GLY A 836 0.52 24.78 27.88
C GLY A 836 -0.36 25.53 26.88
N VAL A 837 0.05 25.60 25.61
CA VAL A 837 -0.69 26.27 24.53
C VAL A 837 -1.39 25.25 23.66
N TRP A 838 -2.70 25.43 23.45
CA TRP A 838 -3.46 24.58 22.54
C TRP A 838 -2.91 24.71 21.11
N GLN A 839 -2.67 23.57 20.47
CA GLN A 839 -2.20 23.50 19.10
C GLN A 839 -3.39 23.39 18.16
N ASN A 840 -3.77 24.51 17.55
CA ASN A 840 -4.78 24.52 16.49
C ASN A 840 -4.17 24.00 15.18
N GLN A 841 -4.29 22.69 14.94
CA GLN A 841 -3.87 22.05 13.68
C GLN A 841 -4.99 22.04 12.63
N GLN A 842 -6.09 22.74 12.87
CA GLN A 842 -7.27 22.69 12.02
C GLN A 842 -7.18 23.69 10.87
N SER A 843 -7.66 23.28 9.69
CA SER A 843 -7.87 24.14 8.52
C SER A 843 -9.36 24.37 8.23
N HIS A 844 -10.22 23.37 8.51
CA HIS A 844 -11.67 23.46 8.28
C HIS A 844 -12.52 23.31 9.54
N GLY A 845 -11.89 23.14 10.69
CA GLY A 845 -12.61 22.75 11.90
C GLY A 845 -12.70 21.22 12.01
N GLY A 846 -12.24 20.68 13.14
CA GLY A 846 -12.31 19.23 13.42
C GLY A 846 -11.30 18.35 12.70
N ASP A 847 -10.35 18.92 11.93
CA ASP A 847 -9.28 18.23 11.20
C ASP A 847 -7.88 18.37 11.84
N GLY A 848 -6.85 17.75 11.24
CA GLY A 848 -5.45 17.82 11.71
C GLY A 848 -5.02 16.74 12.71
N TYR A 849 -5.95 15.89 13.17
CA TYR A 849 -5.61 14.71 13.96
C TYR A 849 -6.20 13.46 13.33
N GLN A 850 -5.68 12.31 13.72
CA GLN A 850 -6.23 11.02 13.34
C GLN A 850 -6.81 10.31 14.57
N VAL A 851 -7.94 9.63 14.40
CA VAL A 851 -8.52 8.76 15.42
C VAL A 851 -8.75 7.34 14.89
N ASN A 852 -8.46 6.34 15.72
CA ASN A 852 -8.78 4.95 15.46
C ASN A 852 -9.36 4.28 16.72
N PRO A 853 -10.14 3.20 16.57
CA PRO A 853 -10.45 2.31 17.68
C PRO A 853 -9.16 1.64 18.14
N ASP A 854 -9.10 1.35 19.43
CA ASP A 854 -8.00 0.66 20.07
C ASP A 854 -8.45 -0.76 20.48
N ALA A 855 -7.49 -1.67 20.61
CA ALA A 855 -7.75 -3.11 20.79
C ALA A 855 -8.53 -3.45 22.08
N ASN A 856 -8.56 -2.52 23.03
CA ASN A 856 -9.25 -2.61 24.32
C ASN A 856 -10.67 -1.99 24.31
N GLY A 857 -11.22 -1.65 23.13
CA GLY A 857 -12.52 -1.00 22.99
C GLY A 857 -12.52 0.49 23.33
N LYS A 858 -11.33 1.11 23.48
CA LYS A 858 -11.14 2.55 23.64
C LYS A 858 -10.74 3.19 22.31
N TYR A 859 -10.31 4.44 22.35
CA TYR A 859 -9.85 5.18 21.18
C TYR A 859 -8.41 5.65 21.35
N ARG A 860 -7.71 5.75 20.21
CA ARG A 860 -6.37 6.34 20.12
C ARG A 860 -6.33 7.50 19.16
N PHE A 861 -5.57 8.52 19.54
CA PHE A 861 -5.36 9.74 18.76
C PHE A 861 -3.92 9.82 18.28
N THR A 862 -3.73 10.20 17.02
CA THR A 862 -2.41 10.51 16.45
C THR A 862 -2.35 11.97 16.07
N PHE A 863 -1.45 12.69 16.74
CA PHE A 863 -1.10 14.08 16.42
C PHE A 863 0.31 14.15 15.86
N LEU A 864 0.62 15.22 15.12
CA LEU A 864 1.97 15.52 14.65
C LEU A 864 2.51 16.74 15.37
N VAL A 865 3.59 16.59 16.14
CA VAL A 865 4.27 17.76 16.72
C VAL A 865 5.39 18.22 15.79
N LYS A 866 5.52 19.54 15.64
CA LYS A 866 6.64 20.14 14.91
C LYS A 866 7.89 20.07 15.79
N GLN A 867 8.89 19.31 15.35
CA GLN A 867 10.15 19.12 16.06
C GLN A 867 11.29 19.86 15.38
N ARG A 868 12.10 20.51 16.21
CA ARG A 868 13.42 21.03 15.83
C ARG A 868 14.49 20.20 16.52
N GLN A 869 15.56 19.89 15.82
CA GLN A 869 16.56 18.98 16.33
C GLN A 869 17.10 19.39 17.72
N GLY A 870 17.04 18.46 18.67
CA GLY A 870 17.55 18.64 20.03
C GLY A 870 16.67 19.49 20.95
N HIS A 871 15.59 20.10 20.43
CA HIS A 871 14.65 20.84 21.26
C HIS A 871 13.66 19.88 21.95
N PRO A 872 13.50 19.98 23.28
CA PRO A 872 12.43 19.28 23.96
C PRO A 872 11.08 19.93 23.66
N CYS A 873 10.08 19.11 23.37
CA CYS A 873 8.69 19.52 23.18
C CYS A 873 7.84 18.88 24.28
N ASN A 874 7.37 19.69 25.23
CA ASN A 874 6.47 19.21 26.28
C ASN A 874 5.05 19.23 25.73
N PHE A 875 4.36 18.11 25.83
CA PHE A 875 3.02 17.96 25.30
C PHE A 875 2.06 17.41 26.34
N VAL A 876 0.79 17.76 26.17
CA VAL A 876 -0.35 17.13 26.85
C VAL A 876 -1.39 16.81 25.78
N VAL A 877 -1.94 15.59 25.80
CA VAL A 877 -3.13 15.23 25.02
C VAL A 877 -4.27 14.99 26.01
N THR A 878 -5.38 15.68 25.79
CA THR A 878 -6.61 15.54 26.57
C THR A 878 -7.82 15.41 25.65
N ARG A 879 -9.01 15.26 26.21
CA ARG A 879 -10.28 15.26 25.49
C ARG A 879 -11.27 16.21 26.14
N ALA A 880 -12.08 16.87 25.32
CA ALA A 880 -13.22 17.64 25.80
C ALA A 880 -14.53 16.88 25.60
N GLN A 881 -15.47 17.09 26.52
CA GLN A 881 -16.80 16.49 26.47
C GLN A 881 -17.86 17.55 26.72
N CYS A 882 -19.01 17.40 26.05
CA CYS A 882 -20.23 18.13 26.36
C CYS A 882 -21.42 17.17 26.28
N THR A 883 -22.36 17.25 27.22
CA THR A 883 -23.56 16.38 27.25
C THR A 883 -24.47 16.52 26.04
N THR A 884 -24.42 17.67 25.36
CA THR A 884 -25.16 17.96 24.12
C THR A 884 -24.26 17.90 22.88
N GLY A 885 -23.05 17.35 23.00
CA GLY A 885 -22.05 17.33 21.94
C GLY A 885 -21.36 18.68 21.75
N ILE A 886 -20.14 18.65 21.22
CA ILE A 886 -19.38 19.84 20.82
C ILE A 886 -19.54 19.98 19.31
N SER A 887 -20.03 21.13 18.86
CA SER A 887 -20.21 21.41 17.44
C SER A 887 -19.02 22.13 16.82
N ARG A 888 -18.21 22.84 17.61
CA ARG A 888 -17.05 23.60 17.12
C ARG A 888 -15.95 23.69 18.18
N ALA A 889 -14.71 23.60 17.73
CA ALA A 889 -13.52 24.04 18.46
C ALA A 889 -12.86 25.14 17.63
N VAL A 890 -12.67 26.33 18.20
CA VAL A 890 -12.17 27.50 17.46
C VAL A 890 -11.08 28.21 18.23
N ASP A 891 -10.11 28.75 17.49
CA ASP A 891 -9.16 29.70 18.03
C ASP A 891 -9.78 31.10 18.07
N ARG A 892 -9.85 31.69 19.26
CA ARG A 892 -10.13 33.11 19.45
C ARG A 892 -8.93 33.82 20.07
N SER A 893 -8.08 34.37 19.21
CA SER A 893 -6.93 35.20 19.59
C SER A 893 -5.88 34.43 20.39
N GLY A 894 -5.59 33.19 20.01
CA GLY A 894 -4.64 32.28 20.65
C GLY A 894 -5.24 31.42 21.78
N TYR A 895 -6.57 31.38 21.89
CA TYR A 895 -7.29 30.73 22.99
C TYR A 895 -8.41 29.85 22.47
N LEU A 896 -8.47 28.62 22.96
CA LEU A 896 -9.49 27.66 22.57
C LEU A 896 -10.87 28.09 23.08
N GLU A 897 -11.87 28.14 22.20
CA GLU A 897 -13.28 28.16 22.54
C GLU A 897 -13.95 26.87 22.04
N LEU A 898 -14.73 26.23 22.91
CA LEU A 898 -15.56 25.08 22.59
C LEU A 898 -17.03 25.49 22.62
N VAL A 899 -17.77 25.12 21.58
CA VAL A 899 -19.17 25.53 21.38
C VAL A 899 -20.05 24.30 21.21
N THR A 900 -21.22 24.28 21.84
CA THR A 900 -22.28 23.30 21.56
C THR A 900 -23.39 23.92 20.70
N ALA A 901 -24.07 23.10 19.92
CA ALA A 901 -25.22 23.55 19.12
C ALA A 901 -26.45 23.87 19.98
N ALA A 902 -26.54 23.28 21.18
CA ALA A 902 -27.61 23.58 22.13
C ALA A 902 -27.40 24.97 22.77
N GLU A 903 -28.47 25.62 23.20
CA GLU A 903 -28.36 26.88 23.98
C GLU A 903 -27.66 26.67 25.33
N ARG A 904 -27.61 25.42 25.81
CA ARG A 904 -26.97 25.06 27.06
C ARG A 904 -26.47 23.61 27.00
N GLY A 905 -25.18 23.40 27.26
CA GLY A 905 -24.56 22.09 27.41
C GLY A 905 -23.65 22.03 28.64
N GLU A 906 -23.50 20.84 29.21
CA GLU A 906 -22.60 20.62 30.36
C GLU A 906 -21.25 20.13 29.84
N PHE A 907 -20.24 20.96 30.00
CA PHE A 907 -18.88 20.70 29.58
C PHE A 907 -18.03 20.12 30.70
N THR A 908 -17.22 19.14 30.36
CA THR A 908 -16.14 18.62 31.20
C THR A 908 -14.89 18.44 30.37
N LEU A 909 -13.76 18.94 30.84
CA LEU A 909 -12.47 18.68 30.20
C LEU A 909 -11.32 18.79 31.19
N LYS A 910 -10.22 18.12 30.85
CA LYS A 910 -8.92 18.29 31.50
C LYS A 910 -8.01 19.10 30.60
N ALA A 911 -7.30 20.09 31.15
CA ALA A 911 -6.41 20.94 30.37
C ALA A 911 -5.32 21.59 31.23
N PRO A 912 -4.14 21.92 30.65
CA PRO A 912 -3.12 22.73 31.33
C PRO A 912 -3.48 24.22 31.43
N ALA A 913 -4.73 24.59 31.11
CA ALA A 913 -5.25 25.96 31.14
C ALA A 913 -6.61 26.01 31.84
N LEU A 914 -7.04 27.20 32.24
CA LEU A 914 -8.37 27.42 32.82
C LEU A 914 -9.42 27.65 31.74
N PHE A 915 -10.67 27.31 32.05
CA PHE A 915 -11.82 27.54 31.18
C PHE A 915 -12.94 28.27 31.93
N GLY A 916 -13.77 29.01 31.20
CA GLY A 916 -14.95 29.67 31.74
C GLY A 916 -16.06 29.81 30.69
N PRO A 917 -17.31 30.00 31.12
CA PRO A 917 -17.76 30.08 32.51
C PRO A 917 -17.88 28.70 33.17
N GLY A 918 -17.47 28.58 34.44
CA GLY A 918 -17.51 27.32 35.18
C GLY A 918 -16.45 27.23 36.29
N VAL A 919 -16.26 26.02 36.82
CA VAL A 919 -15.38 25.74 37.95
C VAL A 919 -14.15 24.97 37.46
N ASN A 920 -12.97 25.42 37.86
CA ASN A 920 -11.69 24.77 37.60
C ASN A 920 -11.08 24.31 38.92
N GLN A 921 -10.77 23.02 39.02
CA GLN A 921 -9.94 22.49 40.10
C GLN A 921 -8.47 22.53 39.66
N ILE A 922 -7.65 23.24 40.43
CA ILE A 922 -6.25 23.49 40.07
C ILE A 922 -5.38 22.29 40.46
N GLY A 923 -4.60 21.81 39.50
CA GLY A 923 -3.67 20.70 39.67
C GLY A 923 -2.52 20.77 38.67
N ALA A 924 -1.77 19.67 38.50
CA ALA A 924 -0.78 19.57 37.43
C ALA A 924 -1.43 19.71 36.04
N ILE A 925 -2.64 19.16 35.90
CA ILE A 925 -3.58 19.39 34.81
C ILE A 925 -4.90 19.79 35.48
N ASN A 926 -5.50 20.90 35.05
CA ASN A 926 -6.73 21.40 35.65
C ASN A 926 -7.93 20.55 35.21
N GLU A 927 -8.87 20.34 36.11
CA GLU A 927 -10.17 19.74 35.79
C GLU A 927 -11.23 20.82 35.74
N PHE A 928 -11.91 20.97 34.60
CA PHE A 928 -12.97 21.95 34.42
C PHE A 928 -14.34 21.29 34.35
N ARG A 929 -15.34 21.95 34.94
CA ARG A 929 -16.77 21.67 34.74
C ARG A 929 -17.55 22.98 34.61
N GLY A 930 -18.43 23.09 33.62
CA GLY A 930 -19.24 24.29 33.43
C GLY A 930 -20.47 24.03 32.57
N THR A 931 -21.46 24.90 32.66
CA THR A 931 -22.69 24.78 31.87
C THR A 931 -22.95 26.06 31.11
N ALA A 932 -22.84 26.01 29.79
CA ALA A 932 -22.96 27.17 28.93
C ALA A 932 -23.25 26.77 27.47
N LYS A 933 -23.45 27.75 26.60
CA LYS A 933 -23.45 27.54 25.14
C LYS A 933 -22.03 27.36 24.59
N SER A 934 -21.10 28.14 25.11
CA SER A 934 -19.67 28.00 24.85
C SER A 934 -18.85 28.19 26.10
N ILE A 935 -17.68 27.56 26.12
CA ILE A 935 -16.65 27.77 27.13
C ILE A 935 -15.36 28.20 26.42
N ARG A 936 -14.59 29.08 27.04
CA ARG A 936 -13.35 29.61 26.48
C ARG A 936 -12.21 29.45 27.46
N GLN A 937 -11.03 29.17 26.92
CA GLN A 937 -9.78 29.21 27.65
C GLN A 937 -9.56 30.62 28.21
N VAL A 938 -9.21 30.70 29.48
CA VAL A 938 -8.98 31.95 30.20
C VAL A 938 -7.47 32.23 30.23
N PRO A 939 -7.04 33.45 29.85
CA PRO A 939 -5.62 33.85 29.86
C PRO A 939 -5.12 34.14 31.28
N LEU A 940 -5.24 33.16 32.16
CA LEU A 940 -4.90 33.26 33.58
C LEU A 940 -4.15 31.99 34.00
N LYS A 941 -2.94 32.19 34.54
CA LYS A 941 -2.19 31.14 35.22
C LYS A 941 -2.40 31.26 36.72
N VAL A 942 -2.64 30.12 37.38
CA VAL A 942 -2.87 30.04 38.82
C VAL A 942 -1.90 29.05 39.42
N THR A 943 -1.12 29.51 40.40
CA THR A 943 -0.16 28.68 41.12
C THR A 943 -0.60 28.58 42.59
N PRO A 944 -1.12 27.42 43.04
CA PRO A 944 -1.47 27.22 44.44
C PRO A 944 -0.27 27.45 45.36
N THR A 945 -0.46 28.18 46.46
CA THR A 945 0.57 28.39 47.50
C THR A 945 0.25 27.62 48.80
N GLY A 946 -0.85 26.87 48.82
CA GLY A 946 -1.29 26.00 49.91
C GLY A 946 -1.94 24.70 49.40
N ASN A 947 -2.91 24.16 50.16
CA ASN A 947 -3.71 23.00 49.74
C ASN A 947 -4.65 23.34 48.56
N ALA A 948 -5.51 22.39 48.16
CA ALA A 948 -6.41 22.46 46.99
C ALA A 948 -6.99 23.86 46.70
N THR A 949 -6.70 24.39 45.51
CA THR A 949 -7.24 25.66 44.99
C THR A 949 -8.33 25.37 43.97
N THR A 950 -9.42 26.12 44.03
CA THR A 950 -10.50 26.10 43.02
C THR A 950 -10.71 27.51 42.48
N VAL A 951 -10.93 27.63 41.17
CA VAL A 951 -11.21 28.90 40.50
C VAL A 951 -12.54 28.79 39.76
N THR A 952 -13.53 29.55 40.21
CA THR A 952 -14.80 29.71 39.49
C THR A 952 -14.70 30.92 38.60
N VAL A 953 -14.87 30.75 37.29
CA VAL A 953 -14.89 31.82 36.31
C VAL A 953 -16.35 32.12 35.99
N ASN A 954 -16.83 33.30 36.37
CA ASN A 954 -18.19 33.75 36.08
C ASN A 954 -18.28 34.31 34.66
N ALA A 955 -17.30 35.13 34.29
CA ALA A 955 -17.15 35.72 32.97
C ALA A 955 -15.66 35.90 32.64
N ALA A 956 -15.27 35.61 31.40
CA ALA A 956 -13.93 35.90 30.91
C ALA A 956 -14.01 36.28 29.43
N ASN A 957 -13.83 37.57 29.14
CA ASN A 957 -13.81 38.13 27.80
C ASN A 957 -12.68 39.17 27.66
N GLU A 958 -12.61 39.85 26.52
CA GLU A 958 -11.54 40.82 26.23
C GLU A 958 -11.62 42.11 27.05
N GLN A 959 -12.78 42.39 27.67
CA GLN A 959 -13.05 43.60 28.44
C GLN A 959 -13.06 43.34 29.94
N GLU A 960 -13.33 42.10 30.37
CA GLU A 960 -13.52 41.77 31.78
C GLU A 960 -13.17 40.30 32.06
N MET A 961 -12.50 40.06 33.18
CA MET A 961 -12.41 38.76 33.85
C MET A 961 -13.03 38.88 35.24
N ASP A 962 -14.12 38.16 35.49
CA ASP A 962 -14.79 38.02 36.78
C ASP A 962 -14.69 36.58 37.27
N LEU A 963 -14.04 36.39 38.41
CA LEU A 963 -13.73 35.08 38.97
C LEU A 963 -13.73 35.06 40.50
N VAL A 964 -13.92 33.89 41.07
CA VAL A 964 -13.85 33.61 42.50
C VAL A 964 -12.78 32.55 42.75
N VAL A 965 -11.75 32.90 43.53
CA VAL A 965 -10.66 31.99 43.89
C VAL A 965 -10.86 31.49 45.32
N ALA A 966 -10.98 30.19 45.49
CA ALA A 966 -11.01 29.54 46.79
C ALA A 966 -9.66 28.84 47.06
N GLY A 967 -8.95 29.29 48.08
CA GLY A 967 -7.61 28.82 48.47
C GLY A 967 -6.53 29.87 48.25
N ALA A 968 -5.35 29.64 48.86
CA ALA A 968 -4.19 30.51 48.69
C ALA A 968 -3.51 30.25 47.33
N ALA A 969 -3.27 31.30 46.55
CA ALA A 969 -2.72 31.18 45.21
C ALA A 969 -2.02 32.47 44.73
N GLU A 970 -1.07 32.31 43.82
CA GLU A 970 -0.58 33.38 42.96
C GLU A 970 -1.33 33.34 41.62
N LEU A 971 -1.95 34.45 41.27
CA LEU A 971 -2.59 34.68 39.99
C LEU A 971 -1.64 35.47 39.08
N GLU A 972 -1.50 35.01 37.85
CA GLU A 972 -0.76 35.71 36.80
C GLU A 972 -1.70 35.87 35.60
N PHE A 973 -2.25 37.07 35.46
CA PHE A 973 -3.06 37.46 34.31
C PHE A 973 -2.14 37.64 33.11
N GLN A 974 -2.47 37.03 31.98
CA GLN A 974 -1.64 36.99 30.78
C GLN A 974 -2.33 37.66 29.60
N SER A 975 -1.58 37.92 28.53
CA SER A 975 -2.06 38.52 27.28
C SER A 975 -2.76 39.87 27.44
N LEU A 976 -2.39 40.64 28.47
CA LEU A 976 -2.84 42.00 28.65
C LEU A 976 -2.14 42.93 27.64
N THR A 977 -2.83 43.98 27.21
CA THR A 977 -2.24 45.07 26.42
C THR A 977 -1.09 45.72 27.20
N PRO A 978 0.14 45.80 26.65
CA PRO A 978 1.26 46.49 27.29
C PRO A 978 0.96 47.97 27.56
N ASP A 979 1.67 48.54 28.54
CA ASP A 979 1.54 49.95 28.96
C ASP A 979 0.09 50.43 29.18
N THR A 980 -0.81 49.52 29.53
CA THR A 980 -2.24 49.83 29.75
C THR A 980 -2.57 49.74 31.23
N ALA A 981 -3.39 50.66 31.71
CA ALA A 981 -3.93 50.63 33.06
C ALA A 981 -5.15 49.71 33.13
N TYR A 982 -5.20 48.87 34.15
CA TYR A 982 -6.29 47.95 34.46
C TYR A 982 -6.82 48.26 35.86
N GLN A 983 -8.14 48.21 35.98
CA GLN A 983 -8.84 48.20 37.26
C GLN A 983 -8.93 46.74 37.73
N LEU A 984 -8.31 46.47 38.87
CA LEU A 984 -8.36 45.20 39.59
C LEU A 984 -9.21 45.39 40.85
N VAL A 985 -10.25 44.61 41.03
CA VAL A 985 -11.08 44.58 42.24
C VAL A 985 -10.85 43.25 42.94
N VAL A 986 -10.46 43.28 44.22
CA VAL A 986 -10.28 42.07 45.05
C VAL A 986 -11.06 42.26 46.34
N ASP A 987 -11.96 41.35 46.66
CA ASP A 987 -12.81 41.44 47.87
C ASP A 987 -13.57 42.79 47.98
N GLY A 988 -13.94 43.37 46.83
CA GLY A 988 -14.60 44.68 46.73
C GLY A 988 -13.67 45.89 46.86
N VAL A 989 -12.35 45.68 47.02
CA VAL A 989 -11.35 46.75 47.07
C VAL A 989 -10.75 46.98 45.69
N GLU A 990 -10.89 48.20 45.17
CA GLU A 990 -10.34 48.58 43.87
C GLU A 990 -8.87 48.99 43.93
N GLN A 991 -8.11 48.57 42.91
CA GLN A 991 -6.72 48.90 42.70
C GLN A 991 -6.49 49.18 41.21
N PHE A 992 -5.63 50.14 40.88
CA PHE A 992 -5.25 50.43 39.50
C PHE A 992 -3.83 49.94 39.26
N LEU A 993 -3.69 48.95 38.38
CA LEU A 993 -2.40 48.36 38.03
C LEU A 993 -2.10 48.67 36.57
N ARG A 994 -0.87 49.07 36.26
CA ARG A 994 -0.41 49.27 34.89
C ARG A 994 0.52 48.14 34.50
N THR A 995 0.25 47.50 33.37
CA THR A 995 1.18 46.52 32.78
C THR A 995 2.48 47.23 32.38
N PRO A 996 3.66 46.64 32.63
CA PRO A 996 4.92 47.22 32.18
C PRO A 996 4.98 47.40 30.66
N ALA A 997 5.75 48.38 30.17
CA ALA A 997 5.82 48.72 28.74
C ALA A 997 6.21 47.53 27.84
N ASN A 998 7.01 46.59 28.35
CA ASN A 998 7.50 45.43 27.62
C ASN A 998 6.90 44.10 28.10
N LYS A 999 5.85 44.13 28.93
CA LYS A 999 5.22 42.94 29.49
C LYS A 999 3.71 42.95 29.27
N ARG A 1000 3.12 41.76 29.25
CA ARG A 1000 1.68 41.52 29.05
C ARG A 1000 1.03 40.83 30.25
N GLU A 1001 1.65 40.99 31.41
CA GLU A 1001 1.35 40.21 32.61
C GLU A 1001 1.16 41.10 33.85
N LEU A 1002 0.18 40.75 34.68
CA LEU A 1002 -0.04 41.29 36.02
C LEU A 1002 -0.12 40.14 37.02
N LYS A 1003 0.53 40.29 38.18
CA LYS A 1003 0.55 39.29 39.25
C LYS A 1003 -0.21 39.77 40.48
N LEU A 1004 -0.93 38.85 41.12
CA LEU A 1004 -1.68 39.07 42.36
C LEU A 1004 -1.52 37.85 43.27
N SER A 1005 -1.12 38.08 44.52
CA SER A 1005 -1.06 37.02 45.54
C SER A 1005 -2.30 37.08 46.42
N LEU A 1006 -2.96 35.93 46.59
CA LEU A 1006 -4.13 35.76 47.44
C LEU A 1006 -3.78 34.87 48.63
N GLY A 1007 -4.27 35.27 49.81
CA GLY A 1007 -4.16 34.46 51.03
C GLY A 1007 -5.15 33.30 51.05
N PRO A 1008 -5.18 32.50 52.13
CA PRO A 1008 -6.22 31.50 52.32
C PRO A 1008 -7.58 32.17 52.45
N GLY A 1009 -8.57 31.72 51.68
CA GLY A 1009 -9.90 32.30 51.72
C GLY A 1009 -10.69 32.05 50.43
N THR A 1010 -11.83 32.72 50.30
CA THR A 1010 -12.58 32.82 49.05
C THR A 1010 -12.58 34.28 48.63
N HIS A 1011 -11.99 34.57 47.47
CA HIS A 1011 -11.73 35.92 47.02
C HIS A 1011 -12.42 36.19 45.67
N PRO A 1012 -13.45 37.05 45.61
CA PRO A 1012 -13.94 37.62 44.36
C PRO A 1012 -12.88 38.53 43.75
N VAL A 1013 -12.58 38.32 42.47
CA VAL A 1013 -11.58 39.06 41.71
C VAL A 1013 -12.17 39.48 40.38
N ALA A 1014 -12.12 40.79 40.09
CA ALA A 1014 -12.50 41.33 38.78
C ALA A 1014 -11.33 42.12 38.18
N LEU A 1015 -11.05 41.93 36.89
CA LEU A 1015 -10.05 42.69 36.14
C LEU A 1015 -10.67 43.24 34.85
N ALA A 1016 -10.56 44.55 34.63
CA ALA A 1016 -10.99 45.21 33.40
C ALA A 1016 -10.01 46.33 32.99
N PRO A 1017 -9.88 46.69 31.70
CA PRO A 1017 -9.16 47.89 31.31
C PRO A 1017 -9.74 49.11 32.03
N ALA A 1018 -8.89 49.94 32.63
CA ALA A 1018 -9.36 51.17 33.26
C ALA A 1018 -9.96 52.07 32.15
N ALA A 1019 -11.23 52.46 32.30
CA ALA A 1019 -11.84 53.43 31.39
C ALA A 1019 -10.94 54.66 31.29
N ARG A 1020 -10.61 55.10 30.06
CA ARG A 1020 -9.85 56.34 29.83
C ARG A 1020 -10.57 57.47 30.56
N ARG A 1021 -10.04 57.88 31.72
CA ARG A 1021 -10.43 59.11 32.39
C ARG A 1021 -9.69 60.28 31.78
#